data_AF-A0A2Z6CME5-F1
#
_entry.id   AF-A0A2Z6CME5-F1
#
_cell.length_a   1.000
_cell.length_b   1.000
_cell.length_c   1.000
_cell.angle_alpha   90.00
_cell.angle_beta   90.00
_cell.angle_gamma   90.00
#
_symmetry.space_group_name_H-M   'P 1'
#
loop_
_entity.id
_entity.type
_entity.pdbx_description
1 polymer ?
#
loop_
_entity_poly.entity_id
_entity_poly.type
_entity_poly.pdbx_seq_one_letter_code
_entity_poly.pdbx_strand_id
1 'polypeptide(L)'
;MHIKFNKIPSKLPIIFQQHQQKYLSQVKILTVINIILGLYLIPAKVQAQKITPANDGTGTTVNTQGNNINISGGSLSSDKANLFHSFSKFGLDANQTANFLSQPSIQNILGRVTGGEASIINGIIRVSGGNSNLYLINPAGIIFGANSSLNVPASFTATTATRLGFGNNNWLNAVGTNDYSQLIGTPNSFAFDSSVASAIFNQGNLAVPSGNNLSLFGGTVVSTGTLSAPGGNITIAAVPGSSLLKLSMAGNPLSLEIQPLNATNNNLVSNSLPALLTGGGVGNASGLQIENGTVKLTGSGLTVSNGDVVITNSIVDQKTVTIQAAGNITTQDITTADRFTGLAGAVNLTAGGNITTNNIDASAFSRFETATAGAVNLTAGGNITTNNIDASAALILGTANAGAVNLIADGNITVGSINTSARSIDIGQIEFINTNSPNQSGILLTNTPPFAQGGNVNLLANGTVRILGEILDNGQPTGNSILTSAFTQPGAVTLQHDGGVNNVPFIVGDANLNGTAAAINVSKISIVGNETASEKIIPDSDNSQISPTSPIHIFPVIPLGGRAEGTPSLISINSVNTPPTLTDNYSVINTRQNQHITFTFGSLNINTNDVNNDVRQIIFDGILSGSVTFQDGTPVTPGNIINSNTVLVYTPQRGSVGRVPAFTIKASDGVSESAPQSININITRQPIIIPPPHPETDNPQPNPETNNPPPLEPNNPLNPATNNLLNVDLTEVSDSGTGEKKTDSLPILEKNQSSLDAETDKDIFKIDARFTNQFARYLGTGTPPIKGIKEASEILVNIENATGVKPALIYVSFIPKTLKRDVLPEQKLTPQDDDVLELLVVTGKGEPIRKVVNVTRSQVLAMSKQFTNNVTQATLLNSYLTPATKLYNWLIAPLKYNLQARQINNLVFIVDAGLRTMPIAALYDGKQYLIENYSVGLMPSLSLTDTQYIDIKKSEVLGMGASQFMNQDPLPSVPSELTTITQKLWPGRVFLNEAFTLTNLKAQRQQKAFGIVHLATHGEFNSGAPNNSYIQLWDTQLRMDQIRQLGWNNPPVELVVLSACRTALGNEDAELGFAGFAVQAGTKSALASLWYVSDEGTLGLMTQFYEKLKQAPIKAEALRRAQVAMLKGQVRIEMGRLRTARGDVALPPVLLELGDRKLTHPYFWAAFTMIGNPW
;
A
#
# COMPACT_ATOMS: atom_id res chain seq x y z
N MET A 1 53.06 -12.81 48.82
CA MET A 1 53.74 -13.89 49.58
C MET A 1 53.82 -15.13 48.70
N HIS A 2 54.82 -15.99 48.86
CA HIS A 2 54.89 -17.28 48.13
C HIS A 2 54.09 -18.37 48.85
N ILE A 3 53.65 -19.41 48.11
CA ILE A 3 54.14 -20.80 48.24
C ILE A 3 53.54 -21.65 47.09
N LYS A 4 54.25 -22.71 46.66
CA LYS A 4 53.81 -23.68 45.65
C LYS A 4 53.38 -24.99 46.34
N PHE A 5 52.49 -25.74 45.70
CA PHE A 5 52.39 -27.20 45.86
C PHE A 5 52.65 -27.90 44.52
N ASN A 6 53.11 -29.15 44.56
CA ASN A 6 53.56 -29.90 43.38
C ASN A 6 53.12 -31.38 43.43
N LYS A 7 53.18 -32.06 42.28
CA LYS A 7 52.44 -33.31 41.98
C LYS A 7 53.03 -34.60 42.59
N ILE A 8 52.15 -35.59 42.82
CA ILE A 8 52.45 -37.04 42.88
C ILE A 8 51.38 -37.81 42.03
N PRO A 9 51.71 -38.86 41.25
CA PRO A 9 50.76 -39.53 40.33
C PRO A 9 50.45 -41.04 40.61
N SER A 10 49.25 -41.50 40.20
CA SER A 10 48.77 -42.91 40.22
C SER A 10 47.37 -43.06 39.57
N LYS A 11 46.86 -44.18 39.01
CA LYS A 11 47.42 -45.42 38.40
C LYS A 11 46.25 -46.25 37.77
N LEU A 12 46.45 -46.91 36.62
CA LEU A 12 45.58 -47.98 36.03
C LEU A 12 44.12 -47.59 35.65
N PRO A 13 43.29 -48.45 34.99
CA PRO A 13 43.55 -49.79 34.41
C PRO A 13 43.25 -49.92 32.88
N ILE A 14 43.50 -51.11 32.30
CA ILE A 14 43.18 -51.48 30.90
C ILE A 14 42.13 -52.60 30.87
N ILE A 15 40.84 -52.28 30.76
CA ILE A 15 39.77 -53.23 30.37
C ILE A 15 38.61 -52.48 29.66
N PHE A 16 38.71 -52.16 28.36
CA PHE A 16 37.51 -51.71 27.59
C PHE A 16 37.57 -51.79 26.04
N GLN A 17 38.58 -52.43 25.43
CA GLN A 17 38.90 -52.19 24.00
C GLN A 17 38.64 -53.32 22.99
N GLN A 18 37.99 -54.44 23.38
CA GLN A 18 37.74 -55.57 22.45
C GLN A 18 36.27 -55.79 22.04
N HIS A 19 35.27 -55.20 22.71
CA HIS A 19 33.86 -55.45 22.38
C HIS A 19 33.26 -54.57 21.27
N GLN A 20 33.90 -53.44 20.90
CA GLN A 20 33.32 -52.51 19.92
C GLN A 20 33.52 -52.93 18.44
N GLN A 21 34.61 -53.62 18.10
CA GLN A 21 34.95 -53.85 16.68
C GLN A 21 33.94 -54.73 15.94
N LYS A 22 33.23 -55.64 16.61
CA LYS A 22 32.29 -56.57 15.96
C LYS A 22 30.92 -55.95 15.62
N TYR A 23 30.49 -54.89 16.31
CA TYR A 23 29.29 -54.12 15.96
C TYR A 23 29.55 -53.12 14.82
N LEU A 24 30.77 -52.58 14.72
CA LEU A 24 31.14 -51.57 13.73
C LEU A 24 31.16 -52.08 12.27
N SER A 25 31.17 -53.39 12.02
CA SER A 25 31.08 -53.95 10.66
C SER A 25 29.62 -54.14 10.20
N GLN A 26 28.74 -54.71 11.02
CA GLN A 26 27.34 -54.91 10.66
C GLN A 26 26.57 -53.60 10.55
N VAL A 27 26.81 -52.63 11.44
CA VAL A 27 26.22 -51.29 11.32
C VAL A 27 26.65 -50.64 10.01
N LYS A 28 27.94 -50.72 9.64
CA LYS A 28 28.42 -50.15 8.35
C LYS A 28 27.73 -50.77 7.13
N ILE A 29 27.44 -52.07 7.11
CA ILE A 29 26.73 -52.69 5.98
C ILE A 29 25.27 -52.19 5.93
N LEU A 30 24.57 -52.12 7.07
CA LEU A 30 23.19 -51.61 7.10
C LEU A 30 23.10 -50.11 6.77
N THR A 31 24.07 -49.31 7.21
CA THR A 31 24.16 -47.88 6.87
C THR A 31 24.53 -47.69 5.39
N VAL A 32 25.41 -48.51 4.81
CA VAL A 32 25.74 -48.43 3.37
C VAL A 32 24.55 -48.83 2.50
N ILE A 33 23.77 -49.85 2.87
CA ILE A 33 22.53 -50.20 2.14
C ILE A 33 21.51 -49.06 2.23
N ASN A 34 21.31 -48.44 3.39
CA ASN A 34 20.42 -47.29 3.53
C ASN A 34 20.95 -46.01 2.84
N ILE A 35 22.27 -45.82 2.74
CA ILE A 35 22.87 -44.75 1.93
C ILE A 35 22.68 -45.02 0.44
N ILE A 36 22.78 -46.26 -0.03
CA ILE A 36 22.55 -46.62 -1.45
C ILE A 36 21.07 -46.49 -1.83
N LEU A 37 20.13 -46.86 -0.95
CA LEU A 37 18.70 -46.56 -1.15
C LEU A 37 18.40 -45.05 -1.04
N GLY A 38 19.03 -44.35 -0.09
CA GLY A 38 18.89 -42.89 0.08
C GLY A 38 19.42 -42.10 -1.12
N LEU A 39 20.50 -42.58 -1.77
CA LEU A 39 21.03 -42.03 -3.02
C LEU A 39 20.11 -42.26 -4.23
N TYR A 40 19.08 -43.10 -4.12
CA TYR A 40 18.02 -43.27 -5.11
C TYR A 40 16.75 -42.46 -4.83
N LEU A 41 16.64 -41.80 -3.67
CA LEU A 41 15.62 -40.78 -3.41
C LEU A 41 16.12 -39.38 -3.81
N ILE A 42 16.51 -39.26 -5.08
CA ILE A 42 16.62 -37.96 -5.73
C ILE A 42 15.21 -37.34 -5.73
N PRO A 43 14.99 -36.13 -5.17
CA PRO A 43 13.72 -35.46 -5.36
C PRO A 43 13.54 -35.26 -6.87
N ALA A 44 12.46 -35.80 -7.43
CA ALA A 44 12.25 -35.79 -8.87
C ALA A 44 12.34 -34.35 -9.38
N LYS A 45 13.34 -34.07 -10.23
CA LYS A 45 13.42 -32.78 -10.92
C LYS A 45 12.16 -32.65 -11.75
N VAL A 46 11.25 -31.77 -11.33
CA VAL A 46 10.04 -31.44 -12.10
C VAL A 46 10.51 -30.73 -13.37
N GLN A 47 10.70 -31.51 -14.43
CA GLN A 47 10.91 -30.98 -15.76
C GLN A 47 9.58 -30.39 -16.23
N ALA A 48 9.62 -29.19 -16.81
CA ALA A 48 8.45 -28.66 -17.51
C ALA A 48 8.01 -29.63 -18.62
N GLN A 49 6.72 -29.64 -18.94
CA GLN A 49 6.21 -30.41 -20.07
C GLN A 49 6.90 -29.95 -21.36
N LYS A 50 7.72 -30.81 -21.98
CA LYS A 50 8.39 -30.49 -23.23
C LYS A 50 7.37 -30.08 -24.30
N ILE A 51 7.59 -28.93 -24.96
CA ILE A 51 6.79 -28.50 -26.11
C ILE A 51 6.75 -29.63 -27.13
N THR A 52 5.54 -30.11 -27.41
CA THR A 52 5.27 -31.28 -28.25
C THR A 52 4.16 -30.90 -29.24
N PRO A 53 4.39 -30.98 -30.57
CA PRO A 53 3.37 -30.65 -31.56
C PRO A 53 2.17 -31.60 -31.47
N ALA A 54 1.00 -31.15 -31.92
CA ALA A 54 -0.18 -31.99 -32.07
C ALA A 54 -0.12 -32.77 -33.39
N ASN A 55 -0.57 -34.03 -33.39
CA ASN A 55 -0.74 -34.83 -34.59
C ASN A 55 -2.18 -34.70 -35.11
N ASP A 56 -2.54 -33.49 -35.54
CA ASP A 56 -3.93 -33.08 -35.83
C ASP A 56 -4.12 -32.46 -37.22
N GLY A 57 -3.10 -32.55 -38.09
CA GLY A 57 -3.09 -31.96 -39.42
C GLY A 57 -2.58 -30.51 -39.49
N THR A 58 -2.37 -29.81 -38.36
CA THR A 58 -1.90 -28.40 -38.37
C THR A 58 -0.49 -28.24 -38.97
N GLY A 59 0.31 -29.32 -39.05
CA GLY A 59 1.65 -29.29 -39.65
C GLY A 59 2.71 -28.57 -38.82
N THR A 60 2.51 -28.41 -37.51
CA THR A 60 3.45 -27.74 -36.60
C THR A 60 4.70 -28.58 -36.38
N THR A 61 5.88 -27.99 -36.56
CA THR A 61 7.18 -28.62 -36.30
C THR A 61 7.87 -27.94 -35.13
N VAL A 62 8.60 -28.72 -34.33
CA VAL A 62 9.29 -28.27 -33.12
C VAL A 62 10.70 -28.84 -33.14
N ASN A 63 11.72 -27.97 -33.19
CA ASN A 63 13.13 -28.34 -33.30
C ASN A 63 13.92 -27.75 -32.11
N THR A 64 14.39 -28.63 -31.22
CA THR A 64 15.13 -28.26 -30.01
C THR A 64 16.64 -28.22 -30.28
N GLN A 65 17.23 -27.03 -30.20
CA GLN A 65 18.68 -26.78 -30.34
C GLN A 65 19.22 -26.27 -29.01
N GLY A 66 19.70 -27.20 -28.16
CA GLY A 66 20.05 -26.88 -26.78
C GLY A 66 18.83 -26.37 -26.01
N ASN A 67 18.92 -25.16 -25.47
CA ASN A 67 17.81 -24.51 -24.75
C ASN A 67 16.81 -23.79 -25.67
N ASN A 68 17.13 -23.59 -26.96
CA ASN A 68 16.26 -22.88 -27.89
C ASN A 68 15.34 -23.88 -28.62
N ILE A 69 14.02 -23.67 -28.52
CA ILE A 69 12.99 -24.53 -29.10
C ILE A 69 12.37 -23.74 -30.26
N ASN A 70 12.90 -23.95 -31.46
CA ASN A 70 12.38 -23.30 -32.66
C ASN A 70 11.08 -23.98 -33.10
N ILE A 71 10.02 -23.19 -33.28
CA ILE A 71 8.69 -23.62 -33.72
C ILE A 71 8.49 -23.10 -35.14
N SER A 72 8.11 -23.98 -36.07
CA SER A 72 7.85 -23.63 -37.47
C SER A 72 6.83 -24.59 -38.10
N GLY A 73 6.77 -24.63 -39.44
CA GLY A 73 5.65 -25.26 -40.15
C GLY A 73 4.35 -24.51 -39.83
N GLY A 74 3.30 -25.24 -39.49
CA GLY A 74 1.98 -24.68 -39.21
C GLY A 74 1.09 -24.56 -40.45
N SER A 75 -0.15 -24.12 -40.23
CA SER A 75 -1.16 -23.90 -41.28
C SER A 75 -1.41 -22.41 -41.46
N LEU A 76 -1.77 -21.98 -42.67
CA LEU A 76 -2.04 -20.58 -42.99
C LEU A 76 -3.52 -20.33 -43.29
N SER A 77 -3.98 -19.11 -43.00
CA SER A 77 -5.22 -18.58 -43.57
C SER A 77 -5.12 -18.39 -45.10
N SER A 78 -6.26 -18.24 -45.79
CA SER A 78 -6.29 -18.09 -47.26
C SER A 78 -5.63 -16.79 -47.75
N ASP A 79 -5.69 -15.72 -46.96
CA ASP A 79 -4.96 -14.46 -47.16
C ASP A 79 -3.48 -14.53 -46.70
N LYS A 80 -3.09 -15.61 -46.02
CA LYS A 80 -1.76 -15.87 -45.42
C LYS A 80 -1.34 -14.88 -44.31
N ALA A 81 -2.26 -14.08 -43.77
CA ALA A 81 -1.97 -13.17 -42.66
C ALA A 81 -1.87 -13.88 -41.30
N ASN A 82 -2.53 -15.03 -41.13
CA ASN A 82 -2.57 -15.77 -39.88
C ASN A 82 -1.82 -17.10 -40.00
N LEU A 83 -0.93 -17.38 -39.04
CA LEU A 83 -0.17 -18.61 -38.91
C LEU A 83 -0.63 -19.40 -37.68
N PHE A 84 -1.12 -20.62 -37.90
CA PHE A 84 -1.69 -21.47 -36.86
C PHE A 84 -0.70 -22.58 -36.47
N HIS A 85 -0.45 -22.71 -35.17
CA HIS A 85 0.32 -23.79 -34.57
C HIS A 85 -0.53 -24.57 -33.55
N SER A 86 -0.24 -25.86 -33.42
CA SER A 86 -0.97 -26.75 -32.53
C SER A 86 -0.02 -27.68 -31.78
N PHE A 87 -0.22 -27.78 -30.47
CA PHE A 87 0.61 -28.52 -29.53
C PHE A 87 -0.24 -29.50 -28.72
N SER A 88 0.26 -30.69 -28.46
CA SER A 88 -0.32 -31.56 -27.43
C SER A 88 0.06 -31.07 -26.03
N LYS A 89 1.30 -30.59 -25.85
CA LYS A 89 1.81 -30.01 -24.61
C LYS A 89 2.68 -28.78 -24.90
N PHE A 90 2.63 -27.78 -24.01
CA PHE A 90 3.43 -26.55 -24.13
C PHE A 90 3.93 -26.08 -22.76
N GLY A 91 5.22 -26.23 -22.51
CA GLY A 91 5.87 -25.76 -21.29
C GLY A 91 7.35 -25.45 -21.50
N LEU A 92 7.94 -24.70 -20.56
CA LEU A 92 9.34 -24.24 -20.61
C LEU A 92 10.00 -24.33 -19.22
N ASP A 93 11.22 -24.85 -19.17
CA ASP A 93 12.11 -24.74 -18.00
C ASP A 93 12.82 -23.38 -17.95
N ALA A 94 13.33 -23.00 -16.76
CA ALA A 94 13.94 -21.69 -16.40
C ALA A 94 14.87 -21.04 -17.43
N ASN A 95 15.59 -21.84 -18.22
CA ASN A 95 16.61 -21.37 -19.17
C ASN A 95 16.24 -21.61 -20.64
N GLN A 96 15.02 -22.08 -20.93
CA GLN A 96 14.56 -22.40 -22.29
C GLN A 96 13.92 -21.19 -22.98
N THR A 97 13.87 -21.24 -24.32
CA THR A 97 13.16 -20.25 -25.15
C THR A 97 12.25 -20.97 -26.14
N ALA A 98 10.96 -20.66 -26.15
CA ALA A 98 10.07 -21.02 -27.25
C ALA A 98 10.17 -19.94 -28.33
N ASN A 99 10.73 -20.26 -29.51
CA ASN A 99 10.97 -19.30 -30.57
C ASN A 99 10.10 -19.60 -31.79
N PHE A 100 8.99 -18.87 -31.92
CA PHE A 100 8.10 -18.94 -33.08
C PHE A 100 8.76 -18.27 -34.29
N LEU A 101 8.98 -19.02 -35.37
CA LEU A 101 9.56 -18.51 -36.60
C LEU A 101 8.47 -17.98 -37.53
N SER A 102 8.50 -16.67 -37.75
CA SER A 102 7.54 -15.90 -38.55
C SER A 102 8.16 -15.38 -39.85
N GLN A 103 7.34 -14.70 -40.66
CA GLN A 103 7.72 -14.01 -41.88
C GLN A 103 7.05 -12.62 -41.92
N PRO A 104 7.56 -11.64 -42.69
CA PRO A 104 7.01 -10.27 -42.70
C PRO A 104 5.54 -10.15 -43.16
N SER A 105 4.97 -11.17 -43.81
CA SER A 105 3.56 -11.21 -44.21
C SER A 105 2.60 -11.71 -43.12
N ILE A 106 3.12 -12.30 -42.04
CA ILE A 106 2.31 -12.86 -40.95
C ILE A 106 1.98 -11.74 -39.94
N GLN A 107 0.69 -11.42 -39.81
CA GLN A 107 0.17 -10.46 -38.84
C GLN A 107 -0.06 -11.11 -37.47
N ASN A 108 -0.62 -12.33 -37.44
CA ASN A 108 -0.93 -13.04 -36.19
C ASN A 108 -0.39 -14.47 -36.21
N ILE A 109 0.21 -14.90 -35.10
CA ILE A 109 0.59 -16.28 -34.81
C ILE A 109 -0.35 -16.79 -33.71
N LEU A 110 -0.95 -17.96 -33.92
CA LEU A 110 -1.93 -18.54 -33.00
C LEU A 110 -1.51 -19.96 -32.59
N GLY A 111 -0.97 -20.11 -31.39
CA GLY A 111 -0.60 -21.39 -30.80
C GLY A 111 -1.69 -21.94 -29.88
N ARG A 112 -2.31 -23.07 -30.26
CA ARG A 112 -3.28 -23.79 -29.41
C ARG A 112 -2.65 -25.01 -28.72
N VAL A 113 -3.07 -25.29 -27.49
CA VAL A 113 -2.71 -26.51 -26.75
C VAL A 113 -3.93 -27.42 -26.62
N THR A 114 -3.77 -28.70 -26.97
CA THR A 114 -4.88 -29.63 -27.23
C THR A 114 -4.93 -30.84 -26.30
N GLY A 115 -3.84 -31.16 -25.59
CA GLY A 115 -3.69 -32.41 -24.83
C GLY A 115 -4.30 -32.42 -23.43
N GLY A 116 -5.09 -31.41 -23.03
CA GLY A 116 -5.81 -31.36 -21.74
C GLY A 116 -4.96 -31.07 -20.51
N GLU A 117 -3.63 -30.90 -20.65
CA GLU A 117 -2.73 -30.48 -19.57
C GLU A 117 -2.46 -28.97 -19.62
N ALA A 118 -2.34 -28.34 -18.45
CA ALA A 118 -2.07 -26.91 -18.32
C ALA A 118 -0.66 -26.53 -18.80
N SER A 119 -0.51 -25.34 -19.38
CA SER A 119 0.80 -24.85 -19.86
C SER A 119 1.66 -24.34 -18.70
N ILE A 120 2.74 -25.05 -18.36
CA ILE A 120 3.71 -24.61 -17.34
C ILE A 120 4.90 -23.97 -18.03
N ILE A 121 4.87 -22.64 -18.12
CA ILE A 121 5.83 -21.82 -18.85
C ILE A 121 6.68 -21.09 -17.83
N ASN A 122 7.95 -21.44 -17.68
CA ASN A 122 8.89 -20.78 -16.79
C ASN A 122 10.14 -20.37 -17.59
N GLY A 123 9.97 -19.57 -18.65
CA GLY A 123 11.03 -19.25 -19.60
C GLY A 123 10.59 -18.29 -20.71
N ILE A 124 11.47 -18.03 -21.67
CA ILE A 124 11.26 -16.94 -22.65
C ILE A 124 10.33 -17.38 -23.79
N ILE A 125 9.27 -16.62 -24.07
CA ILE A 125 8.51 -16.73 -25.32
C ILE A 125 9.04 -15.70 -26.31
N ARG A 126 9.43 -16.12 -27.51
CA ARG A 126 9.99 -15.28 -28.56
C ARG A 126 9.27 -15.45 -29.89
N VAL A 127 9.17 -14.38 -30.67
CA VAL A 127 8.84 -14.41 -32.11
C VAL A 127 10.02 -13.83 -32.89
N SER A 128 10.45 -14.51 -33.96
CA SER A 128 11.57 -14.07 -34.82
C SER A 128 11.16 -14.06 -36.30
N GLY A 129 11.65 -13.10 -37.10
CA GLY A 129 11.51 -13.10 -38.57
C GLY A 129 10.30 -12.37 -39.15
N GLY A 130 9.42 -11.82 -38.31
CA GLY A 130 8.28 -10.99 -38.71
C GLY A 130 7.79 -10.13 -37.54
N ASN A 131 6.91 -9.16 -37.79
CA ASN A 131 6.34 -8.28 -36.76
C ASN A 131 4.93 -8.74 -36.35
N SER A 132 4.83 -9.98 -35.87
CA SER A 132 3.54 -10.66 -35.67
C SER A 132 3.07 -10.61 -34.22
N ASN A 133 1.76 -10.40 -34.02
CA ASN A 133 1.11 -10.63 -32.73
C ASN A 133 1.15 -12.13 -32.39
N LEU A 134 1.13 -12.47 -31.10
CA LEU A 134 1.11 -13.86 -30.63
C LEU A 134 -0.07 -14.13 -29.69
N TYR A 135 -0.90 -15.09 -30.08
CA TYR A 135 -2.00 -15.65 -29.31
C TYR A 135 -1.60 -17.03 -28.79
N LEU A 136 -1.69 -17.26 -27.47
CA LEU A 136 -1.46 -18.54 -26.82
C LEU A 136 -2.73 -19.02 -26.11
N ILE A 137 -3.22 -20.18 -26.51
CA ILE A 137 -4.54 -20.70 -26.12
C ILE A 137 -4.37 -22.04 -25.41
N ASN A 138 -4.76 -22.15 -24.13
CA ASN A 138 -4.87 -23.45 -23.45
C ASN A 138 -6.10 -23.49 -22.51
N PRO A 139 -7.18 -24.19 -22.90
CA PRO A 139 -8.37 -24.36 -22.06
C PRO A 139 -8.11 -25.02 -20.71
N ALA A 140 -7.04 -25.80 -20.57
CA ALA A 140 -6.66 -26.46 -19.32
C ALA A 140 -5.92 -25.55 -18.32
N GLY A 141 -5.63 -24.29 -18.67
CA GLY A 141 -4.97 -23.30 -17.82
C GLY A 141 -3.53 -22.96 -18.24
N ILE A 142 -3.03 -21.81 -17.75
CA ILE A 142 -1.68 -21.31 -18.07
C ILE A 142 -1.00 -20.80 -16.79
N ILE A 143 0.21 -21.29 -16.52
CA ILE A 143 1.09 -20.80 -15.45
C ILE A 143 2.33 -20.19 -16.09
N PHE A 144 2.55 -18.89 -15.91
CA PHE A 144 3.82 -18.23 -16.17
C PHE A 144 4.63 -18.19 -14.86
N GLY A 145 5.63 -19.05 -14.71
CA GLY A 145 6.55 -19.09 -13.56
C GLY A 145 7.51 -17.89 -13.54
N ALA A 146 8.20 -17.71 -12.41
CA ALA A 146 8.99 -16.50 -12.11
C ALA A 146 10.12 -16.14 -13.09
N ASN A 147 10.58 -17.06 -13.94
CA ASN A 147 11.61 -16.81 -14.97
C ASN A 147 11.00 -16.49 -16.35
N SER A 148 9.67 -16.47 -16.47
CA SER A 148 9.01 -16.19 -17.74
C SER A 148 9.12 -14.72 -18.15
N SER A 149 9.38 -14.52 -19.44
CA SER A 149 9.40 -13.20 -20.08
C SER A 149 9.02 -13.31 -21.55
N LEU A 150 8.63 -12.16 -22.11
CA LEU A 150 8.26 -12.04 -23.51
C LEU A 150 9.37 -11.33 -24.30
N ASN A 151 9.64 -11.84 -25.50
CA ASN A 151 10.46 -11.22 -26.54
C ASN A 151 9.68 -11.32 -27.85
N VAL A 152 8.51 -10.70 -27.85
CA VAL A 152 7.60 -10.59 -29.00
C VAL A 152 7.73 -9.18 -29.57
N PRO A 153 7.66 -8.99 -30.90
CA PRO A 153 7.83 -7.68 -31.52
C PRO A 153 6.52 -6.86 -31.58
N ALA A 154 5.37 -7.53 -31.44
CA ALA A 154 4.04 -6.92 -31.43
C ALA A 154 3.20 -7.38 -30.21
N SER A 155 1.87 -7.37 -30.31
CA SER A 155 0.96 -7.62 -29.17
C SER A 155 0.95 -9.10 -28.72
N PHE A 156 0.67 -9.33 -27.42
CA PHE A 156 0.57 -10.67 -26.83
C PHE A 156 -0.78 -10.91 -26.17
N THR A 157 -1.40 -12.06 -26.47
CA THR A 157 -2.64 -12.52 -25.82
C THR A 157 -2.45 -13.94 -25.28
N ALA A 158 -2.69 -14.15 -23.99
CA ALA A 158 -2.80 -15.48 -23.38
C ALA A 158 -4.22 -15.74 -22.90
N THR A 159 -4.78 -16.91 -23.21
CA THR A 159 -6.18 -17.22 -22.88
C THR A 159 -6.45 -18.69 -22.62
N THR A 160 -7.44 -18.95 -21.75
CA THR A 160 -8.02 -20.29 -21.53
C THR A 160 -9.38 -20.46 -22.22
N ALA A 161 -9.71 -19.61 -23.19
CA ALA A 161 -10.89 -19.75 -24.02
C ALA A 161 -10.86 -21.08 -24.81
N THR A 162 -12.03 -21.72 -24.94
CA THR A 162 -12.25 -22.95 -25.71
C THR A 162 -12.33 -22.69 -27.21
N ARG A 163 -12.75 -21.50 -27.65
CA ARG A 163 -12.80 -21.09 -29.06
C ARG A 163 -12.48 -19.59 -29.23
N LEU A 164 -11.76 -19.24 -30.31
CA LEU A 164 -11.56 -17.84 -30.74
C LEU A 164 -12.35 -17.53 -32.00
N GLY A 165 -13.10 -16.43 -32.03
CA GLY A 165 -13.91 -16.00 -33.16
C GLY A 165 -13.25 -14.89 -33.99
N PHE A 166 -13.39 -14.99 -35.31
CA PHE A 166 -12.84 -14.09 -36.33
C PHE A 166 -13.94 -13.27 -37.05
N GLY A 167 -15.13 -13.15 -36.44
CA GLY A 167 -16.33 -12.66 -37.11
C GLY A 167 -16.99 -13.72 -38.01
N ASN A 168 -18.12 -13.37 -38.63
CA ASN A 168 -18.88 -14.23 -39.58
C ASN A 168 -19.17 -15.67 -39.12
N ASN A 169 -19.21 -15.90 -37.81
CA ASN A 169 -19.31 -17.23 -37.17
C ASN A 169 -18.14 -18.20 -37.48
N ASN A 170 -16.99 -17.69 -37.90
CA ASN A 170 -15.76 -18.45 -38.08
C ASN A 170 -15.00 -18.58 -36.75
N TRP A 171 -14.75 -19.82 -36.30
CA TRP A 171 -14.15 -20.13 -35.00
C TRP A 171 -12.90 -21.01 -35.12
N LEU A 172 -11.81 -20.59 -34.48
CA LEU A 172 -10.69 -21.46 -34.13
C LEU A 172 -11.04 -22.20 -32.84
N ASN A 173 -11.34 -23.49 -32.94
CA ASN A 173 -11.55 -24.37 -31.80
C ASN A 173 -10.19 -24.75 -31.18
N ALA A 174 -10.05 -24.60 -29.86
CA ALA A 174 -8.84 -25.00 -29.15
C ALA A 174 -8.63 -26.52 -29.20
N VAL A 175 -9.70 -27.31 -29.11
CA VAL A 175 -9.72 -28.78 -29.29
C VAL A 175 -10.61 -29.13 -30.48
N GLY A 176 -10.25 -30.17 -31.24
CA GLY A 176 -10.99 -30.60 -32.44
C GLY A 176 -10.46 -30.04 -33.75
N THR A 177 -11.24 -30.21 -34.82
CA THR A 177 -10.92 -29.81 -36.21
C THR A 177 -11.18 -28.33 -36.47
N ASN A 178 -10.41 -27.74 -37.40
CA ASN A 178 -10.56 -26.35 -37.84
C ASN A 178 -10.38 -26.24 -39.35
N ASP A 179 -11.14 -25.35 -40.00
CA ASP A 179 -10.84 -24.89 -41.36
C ASP A 179 -10.03 -23.60 -41.27
N TYR A 180 -8.70 -23.72 -41.33
CA TYR A 180 -7.79 -22.59 -41.27
C TYR A 180 -7.99 -21.60 -42.43
N SER A 181 -8.54 -22.02 -43.57
CA SER A 181 -8.71 -21.14 -44.75
C SER A 181 -9.68 -19.98 -44.50
N GLN A 182 -10.66 -20.18 -43.61
CA GLN A 182 -11.73 -19.23 -43.28
C GLN A 182 -11.38 -18.31 -42.09
N LEU A 183 -10.29 -18.58 -41.37
CA LEU A 183 -9.86 -17.82 -40.19
C LEU A 183 -9.01 -16.61 -40.62
N ILE A 184 -9.68 -15.64 -41.25
CA ILE A 184 -9.11 -14.41 -41.82
C ILE A 184 -9.25 -13.24 -40.81
N GLY A 185 -8.28 -12.33 -40.76
CA GLY A 185 -8.32 -11.17 -39.86
C GLY A 185 -7.87 -11.48 -38.42
N THR A 186 -8.25 -10.65 -37.45
CA THR A 186 -7.75 -10.72 -36.07
C THR A 186 -8.83 -11.21 -35.10
N PRO A 187 -8.54 -12.11 -34.13
CA PRO A 187 -9.50 -12.56 -33.14
C PRO A 187 -10.12 -11.43 -32.32
N ASN A 188 -11.44 -11.43 -32.17
CA ASN A 188 -12.18 -10.43 -31.37
C ASN A 188 -13.18 -11.04 -30.36
N SER A 189 -13.35 -12.36 -30.38
CA SER A 189 -14.35 -13.09 -29.58
C SER A 189 -13.70 -14.31 -28.93
N PHE A 190 -14.00 -14.56 -27.66
CA PHE A 190 -13.37 -15.57 -26.81
C PHE A 190 -14.46 -16.35 -26.06
N ALA A 191 -14.78 -17.56 -26.52
CA ALA A 191 -15.78 -18.41 -25.89
C ALA A 191 -15.14 -19.26 -24.79
N PHE A 192 -15.84 -19.40 -23.67
CA PHE A 192 -15.50 -20.25 -22.53
C PHE A 192 -16.65 -21.24 -22.35
N ASP A 193 -16.69 -22.27 -23.21
CA ASP A 193 -17.84 -23.19 -23.35
C ASP A 193 -17.99 -24.20 -22.21
N SER A 194 -16.94 -24.38 -21.39
CA SER A 194 -16.93 -25.26 -20.23
C SER A 194 -17.65 -24.62 -19.05
N SER A 195 -18.29 -25.43 -18.20
CA SER A 195 -19.00 -24.98 -16.98
C SER A 195 -18.08 -24.29 -15.96
N VAL A 196 -16.79 -24.61 -15.98
CA VAL A 196 -15.72 -23.90 -15.26
C VAL A 196 -14.64 -23.51 -16.28
N ALA A 197 -14.23 -22.24 -16.28
CA ALA A 197 -13.08 -21.77 -17.05
C ALA A 197 -11.79 -21.94 -16.22
N SER A 198 -10.68 -22.37 -16.84
CA SER A 198 -9.42 -22.56 -16.12
C SER A 198 -8.70 -21.25 -15.83
N ALA A 199 -7.85 -21.20 -14.81
CA ALA A 199 -7.17 -19.95 -14.44
C ALA A 199 -5.90 -19.65 -15.27
N ILE A 200 -5.52 -18.38 -15.30
CA ILE A 200 -4.18 -17.89 -15.66
C ILE A 200 -3.48 -17.43 -14.39
N PHE A 201 -2.25 -17.87 -14.17
CA PHE A 201 -1.40 -17.41 -13.06
C PHE A 201 -0.05 -16.93 -13.59
N ASN A 202 0.34 -15.70 -13.24
CA ASN A 202 1.62 -15.09 -13.61
C ASN A 202 2.51 -14.79 -12.38
N GLN A 203 3.78 -15.14 -12.49
CA GLN A 203 4.89 -14.77 -11.61
C GLN A 203 6.02 -14.07 -12.39
N GLY A 204 6.00 -14.13 -13.72
CA GLY A 204 7.05 -13.60 -14.60
C GLY A 204 6.82 -12.16 -15.04
N ASN A 205 7.75 -11.63 -15.83
CA ASN A 205 7.68 -10.28 -16.39
C ASN A 205 7.07 -10.30 -17.79
N LEU A 206 5.76 -10.03 -17.89
CA LEU A 206 5.05 -9.97 -19.17
C LEU A 206 5.05 -8.53 -19.66
N ALA A 207 6.02 -8.20 -20.51
CA ALA A 207 6.19 -6.89 -21.13
C ALA A 207 6.16 -6.98 -22.66
N VAL A 208 5.45 -6.07 -23.33
CA VAL A 208 5.41 -5.96 -24.80
C VAL A 208 6.08 -4.65 -25.28
N PRO A 209 6.57 -4.57 -26.53
CA PRO A 209 7.22 -3.36 -27.05
C PRO A 209 6.26 -2.17 -27.16
N SER A 210 6.82 -0.97 -27.22
CA SER A 210 6.03 0.28 -27.20
C SER A 210 4.95 0.31 -28.29
N GLY A 211 3.73 0.72 -27.91
CA GLY A 211 2.55 0.79 -28.78
C GLY A 211 1.77 -0.52 -28.96
N ASN A 212 2.14 -1.61 -28.28
CA ASN A 212 1.49 -2.93 -28.44
C ASN A 212 0.68 -3.34 -27.21
N ASN A 213 -0.33 -4.19 -27.41
CA ASN A 213 -1.26 -4.59 -26.35
C ASN A 213 -0.82 -5.86 -25.62
N LEU A 214 -1.16 -5.96 -24.35
CA LEU A 214 -1.01 -7.14 -23.50
C LEU A 214 -2.39 -7.60 -23.03
N SER A 215 -2.72 -8.88 -23.24
CA SER A 215 -4.06 -9.41 -22.97
C SER A 215 -4.05 -10.75 -22.24
N LEU A 216 -4.80 -10.86 -21.13
CA LEU A 216 -4.91 -12.06 -20.29
C LEU A 216 -6.38 -12.40 -20.00
N PHE A 217 -6.91 -13.49 -20.59
CA PHE A 217 -8.32 -13.87 -20.48
C PHE A 217 -8.51 -15.31 -19.97
N GLY A 218 -8.91 -15.48 -18.71
CA GLY A 218 -9.09 -16.79 -18.06
C GLY A 218 -10.31 -16.85 -17.15
N GLY A 219 -10.53 -17.97 -16.45
CA GLY A 219 -11.59 -18.12 -15.44
C GLY A 219 -11.33 -17.36 -14.13
N THR A 220 -10.06 -17.30 -13.75
CA THR A 220 -9.47 -16.41 -12.74
C THR A 220 -8.17 -15.91 -13.33
N VAL A 221 -7.76 -14.66 -13.07
CA VAL A 221 -6.44 -14.16 -13.48
C VAL A 221 -5.69 -13.63 -12.27
N VAL A 222 -4.57 -14.26 -11.93
CA VAL A 222 -3.68 -13.80 -10.84
C VAL A 222 -2.32 -13.42 -11.40
N SER A 223 -1.81 -12.23 -11.06
CA SER A 223 -0.45 -11.79 -11.39
C SER A 223 0.31 -11.34 -10.14
N THR A 224 1.29 -12.15 -9.75
CA THR A 224 2.36 -11.80 -8.79
C THR A 224 3.64 -11.32 -9.48
N GLY A 225 3.72 -11.50 -10.80
CA GLY A 225 4.73 -10.90 -11.67
C GLY A 225 4.30 -9.54 -12.22
N THR A 226 5.20 -8.86 -12.92
CA THR A 226 4.95 -7.55 -13.55
C THR A 226 4.23 -7.69 -14.90
N LEU A 227 3.36 -6.72 -15.18
CA LEU A 227 2.64 -6.56 -16.45
C LEU A 227 2.94 -5.15 -16.98
N SER A 228 3.34 -5.00 -18.24
CA SER A 228 3.56 -3.69 -18.85
C SER A 228 3.36 -3.69 -20.37
N ALA A 229 2.79 -2.61 -20.89
CA ALA A 229 2.53 -2.43 -22.32
C ALA A 229 2.74 -0.96 -22.74
N PRO A 230 3.96 -0.38 -22.62
CA PRO A 230 4.16 1.07 -22.73
C PRO A 230 3.54 1.67 -24.00
N GLY A 231 2.61 2.60 -23.86
CA GLY A 231 1.94 3.25 -25.00
C GLY A 231 0.97 2.37 -25.81
N GLY A 232 0.78 1.10 -25.42
CA GLY A 232 -0.33 0.23 -25.83
C GLY A 232 -1.28 -0.01 -24.66
N ASN A 233 -2.14 -1.03 -24.70
CA ASN A 233 -3.18 -1.24 -23.68
C ASN A 233 -3.00 -2.58 -22.95
N ILE A 234 -3.16 -2.59 -21.62
CA ILE A 234 -3.29 -3.80 -20.79
C ILE A 234 -4.78 -4.15 -20.64
N THR A 235 -5.19 -5.34 -21.11
CA THR A 235 -6.57 -5.83 -20.99
C THR A 235 -6.63 -7.17 -20.25
N ILE A 236 -7.39 -7.26 -19.17
CA ILE A 236 -7.47 -8.46 -18.31
C ILE A 236 -8.94 -8.82 -18.08
N ALA A 237 -9.30 -10.09 -18.23
CA ALA A 237 -10.66 -10.57 -17.96
C ALA A 237 -10.66 -11.90 -17.21
N ALA A 238 -11.33 -11.94 -16.06
CA ALA A 238 -11.76 -13.17 -15.40
C ALA A 238 -13.22 -13.48 -15.82
N VAL A 239 -13.34 -14.31 -16.86
CA VAL A 239 -14.59 -14.65 -17.55
C VAL A 239 -15.13 -15.97 -17.00
N PRO A 240 -16.39 -16.03 -16.53
CA PRO A 240 -16.95 -17.25 -15.96
C PRO A 240 -17.15 -18.33 -17.03
N GLY A 241 -17.38 -19.56 -16.58
CA GLY A 241 -17.75 -20.66 -17.48
C GLY A 241 -19.09 -20.40 -18.19
N SER A 242 -19.35 -21.15 -19.25
CA SER A 242 -20.54 -21.02 -20.12
C SER A 242 -20.77 -19.57 -20.61
N SER A 243 -19.70 -18.86 -21.01
CA SER A 243 -19.77 -17.44 -21.36
C SER A 243 -18.93 -17.07 -22.58
N LEU A 244 -19.29 -15.97 -23.24
CA LEU A 244 -18.62 -15.40 -24.40
C LEU A 244 -18.14 -13.99 -24.08
N LEU A 245 -16.83 -13.77 -24.08
CA LEU A 245 -16.21 -12.45 -24.05
C LEU A 245 -16.07 -11.92 -25.49
N LYS A 246 -16.55 -10.70 -25.76
CA LYS A 246 -16.30 -9.95 -26.99
C LYS A 246 -15.49 -8.70 -26.69
N LEU A 247 -14.55 -8.39 -27.58
CA LEU A 247 -13.88 -7.10 -27.65
C LEU A 247 -14.64 -6.20 -28.62
N SER A 248 -15.10 -5.03 -28.18
CA SER A 248 -15.76 -4.06 -29.07
C SER A 248 -14.82 -3.56 -30.18
N MET A 249 -15.37 -3.30 -31.37
CA MET A 249 -14.59 -2.74 -32.48
C MET A 249 -14.07 -1.32 -32.18
N ALA A 250 -12.87 -1.01 -32.69
CA ALA A 250 -12.24 0.30 -32.56
C ALA A 250 -13.13 1.40 -33.15
N GLY A 251 -13.36 2.46 -32.37
CA GLY A 251 -14.26 3.57 -32.68
C GLY A 251 -15.32 3.82 -31.61
N ASN A 252 -15.68 2.77 -30.85
CA ASN A 252 -16.38 2.89 -29.58
C ASN A 252 -15.38 2.86 -28.40
N PRO A 253 -15.73 3.35 -27.19
CA PRO A 253 -14.97 3.04 -25.98
C PRO A 253 -14.88 1.52 -25.82
N LEU A 254 -13.70 1.01 -25.46
CA LEU A 254 -13.40 -0.43 -25.46
C LEU A 254 -14.24 -1.16 -24.41
N SER A 255 -15.39 -1.72 -24.82
CA SER A 255 -16.26 -2.49 -23.96
C SER A 255 -15.96 -3.98 -24.07
N LEU A 256 -15.81 -4.61 -22.91
CA LEU A 256 -15.72 -6.05 -22.74
C LEU A 256 -17.12 -6.58 -22.45
N GLU A 257 -17.76 -7.15 -23.48
CA GLU A 257 -19.10 -7.71 -23.35
C GLU A 257 -19.01 -9.19 -22.97
N ILE A 258 -19.51 -9.58 -21.80
CA ILE A 258 -19.66 -10.98 -21.38
C ILE A 258 -21.12 -11.38 -21.56
N GLN A 259 -21.38 -12.29 -22.52
CA GLN A 259 -22.71 -12.85 -22.78
C GLN A 259 -22.78 -14.32 -22.31
N PRO A 260 -23.89 -14.78 -21.72
CA PRO A 260 -24.07 -16.19 -21.39
C PRO A 260 -24.18 -17.04 -22.66
N LEU A 261 -23.61 -18.24 -22.62
CA LEU A 261 -23.71 -19.28 -23.63
C LEU A 261 -24.46 -20.50 -23.08
N ASN A 262 -25.24 -21.16 -23.94
CA ASN A 262 -25.71 -22.51 -23.64
C ASN A 262 -24.51 -23.47 -23.63
N ALA A 263 -24.19 -24.06 -22.48
CA ALA A 263 -23.09 -25.00 -22.34
C ALA A 263 -23.30 -26.24 -23.24
N THR A 264 -22.44 -26.40 -24.24
CA THR A 264 -22.58 -27.44 -25.28
C THR A 264 -21.55 -28.57 -25.16
N ASN A 265 -20.47 -28.39 -24.39
CA ASN A 265 -19.32 -29.30 -24.40
C ASN A 265 -18.79 -29.62 -22.98
N ASN A 266 -19.47 -30.51 -22.26
CA ASN A 266 -19.05 -30.97 -20.92
C ASN A 266 -17.81 -31.90 -20.91
N ASN A 267 -17.22 -32.22 -22.07
CA ASN A 267 -16.11 -33.18 -22.20
C ASN A 267 -14.71 -32.52 -22.23
N LEU A 268 -14.59 -31.23 -21.88
CA LEU A 268 -13.32 -30.51 -21.85
C LEU A 268 -12.74 -30.44 -20.42
N VAL A 269 -11.46 -30.79 -20.28
CA VAL A 269 -10.74 -30.71 -19.00
C VAL A 269 -10.56 -29.24 -18.61
N SER A 270 -11.08 -28.87 -17.44
CA SER A 270 -10.89 -27.55 -16.83
C SER A 270 -10.22 -27.70 -15.46
N ASN A 271 -9.27 -26.82 -15.16
CA ASN A 271 -8.51 -26.83 -13.91
C ASN A 271 -8.69 -25.51 -13.18
N SER A 272 -9.30 -25.56 -11.99
CA SER A 272 -9.38 -24.41 -11.09
C SER A 272 -7.98 -23.99 -10.61
N LEU A 273 -7.84 -22.74 -10.14
CA LEU A 273 -6.55 -22.26 -9.60
C LEU A 273 -5.94 -23.19 -8.51
N PRO A 274 -6.67 -23.71 -7.51
CA PRO A 274 -6.09 -24.68 -6.57
C PRO A 274 -5.69 -26.01 -7.24
N ALA A 275 -6.40 -26.48 -8.28
CA ALA A 275 -6.01 -27.67 -9.03
C ALA A 275 -4.73 -27.46 -9.86
N LEU A 276 -4.57 -26.29 -10.49
CA LEU A 276 -3.35 -25.90 -11.20
C LEU A 276 -2.12 -25.86 -10.29
N LEU A 277 -2.28 -25.26 -9.11
CA LEU A 277 -1.22 -25.08 -8.12
C LEU A 277 -0.85 -26.38 -7.38
N THR A 278 -1.75 -27.37 -7.30
CA THR A 278 -1.47 -28.68 -6.67
C THR A 278 -1.02 -29.74 -7.69
N GLY A 279 -1.69 -29.83 -8.84
CA GLY A 279 -1.45 -30.87 -9.84
C GLY A 279 -0.22 -30.64 -10.73
N GLY A 280 0.23 -29.39 -10.89
CA GLY A 280 1.33 -29.04 -11.81
C GLY A 280 2.75 -29.37 -11.32
N GLY A 281 2.90 -29.91 -10.10
CA GLY A 281 4.23 -30.07 -9.46
C GLY A 281 4.88 -28.73 -9.04
N VAL A 282 4.17 -27.61 -9.16
CA VAL A 282 4.59 -26.25 -8.78
C VAL A 282 4.42 -26.06 -7.27
N GLY A 283 5.18 -26.85 -6.49
CA GLY A 283 5.14 -26.79 -5.02
C GLY A 283 5.53 -25.41 -4.51
N ASN A 284 4.61 -24.77 -3.77
CA ASN A 284 4.73 -23.41 -3.23
C ASN A 284 4.97 -22.33 -4.29
N ALA A 285 3.92 -21.95 -5.01
CA ALA A 285 3.90 -20.72 -5.78
C ALA A 285 4.19 -19.50 -4.89
N SER A 286 5.25 -18.74 -5.19
CA SER A 286 5.56 -17.50 -4.48
C SER A 286 4.39 -16.53 -4.54
N GLY A 287 3.85 -16.16 -3.38
CA GLY A 287 2.69 -15.26 -3.25
C GLY A 287 1.33 -15.96 -3.09
N LEU A 288 1.21 -17.27 -3.30
CA LEU A 288 -0.04 -18.02 -3.11
C LEU A 288 0.16 -19.26 -2.22
N GLN A 289 -0.69 -19.40 -1.20
CA GLN A 289 -0.81 -20.59 -0.36
C GLN A 289 -2.16 -21.28 -0.59
N ILE A 290 -2.25 -22.56 -0.25
CA ILE A 290 -3.51 -23.31 -0.29
C ILE A 290 -3.84 -23.80 1.12
N GLU A 291 -5.04 -23.46 1.58
CA GLU A 291 -5.53 -23.79 2.91
C GLU A 291 -6.93 -24.41 2.77
N ASN A 292 -7.09 -25.66 3.19
CA ASN A 292 -8.35 -26.42 3.11
C ASN A 292 -9.01 -26.41 1.72
N GLY A 293 -8.21 -26.39 0.64
CA GLY A 293 -8.68 -26.33 -0.75
C GLY A 293 -8.96 -24.92 -1.28
N THR A 294 -8.96 -23.89 -0.43
CA THR A 294 -9.04 -22.49 -0.84
C THR A 294 -7.65 -21.94 -1.18
N VAL A 295 -7.54 -21.10 -2.21
CA VAL A 295 -6.31 -20.36 -2.51
C VAL A 295 -6.32 -19.06 -1.72
N LYS A 296 -5.20 -18.71 -1.10
CA LYS A 296 -5.02 -17.44 -0.37
C LYS A 296 -3.73 -16.75 -0.78
N LEU A 297 -3.74 -15.42 -0.79
CA LEU A 297 -2.53 -14.63 -1.00
C LEU A 297 -1.64 -14.70 0.24
N THR A 298 -0.35 -15.00 0.04
CA THR A 298 0.65 -14.98 1.11
C THR A 298 0.83 -13.56 1.65
N GLY A 299 0.88 -13.40 2.97
CA GLY A 299 1.00 -12.11 3.64
C GLY A 299 -0.35 -11.50 4.04
N SER A 300 -1.27 -11.27 3.09
CA SER A 300 -2.59 -10.69 3.40
C SER A 300 -3.65 -11.71 3.82
N GLY A 301 -3.51 -12.98 3.42
CA GLY A 301 -4.51 -14.03 3.66
C GLY A 301 -5.78 -13.90 2.80
N LEU A 302 -5.85 -12.92 1.88
CA LEU A 302 -6.98 -12.71 0.97
C LEU A 302 -7.28 -13.99 0.21
N THR A 303 -8.54 -14.46 0.26
CA THR A 303 -8.96 -15.68 -0.45
C THR A 303 -9.26 -15.36 -1.91
N VAL A 304 -8.73 -16.17 -2.82
CA VAL A 304 -8.90 -16.02 -4.28
C VAL A 304 -9.86 -17.08 -4.80
N SER A 305 -10.90 -16.63 -5.48
CA SER A 305 -12.05 -17.42 -5.95
C SER A 305 -12.06 -17.59 -7.47
N ASN A 306 -12.98 -18.40 -7.97
CA ASN A 306 -13.28 -18.44 -9.40
C ASN A 306 -13.94 -17.13 -9.84
N GLY A 307 -13.50 -16.53 -10.95
CA GLY A 307 -14.00 -15.24 -11.43
C GLY A 307 -13.26 -14.00 -10.92
N ASP A 308 -12.30 -14.13 -9.99
CA ASP A 308 -11.52 -13.00 -9.46
C ASP A 308 -10.36 -12.57 -10.41
N VAL A 309 -9.97 -11.30 -10.32
CA VAL A 309 -8.67 -10.79 -10.81
C VAL A 309 -7.84 -10.27 -9.64
N VAL A 310 -6.61 -10.76 -9.46
CA VAL A 310 -5.71 -10.35 -8.35
C VAL A 310 -4.31 -10.02 -8.87
N ILE A 311 -3.84 -8.78 -8.67
CA ILE A 311 -2.58 -8.27 -9.22
C ILE A 311 -1.76 -7.63 -8.09
N THR A 312 -0.68 -8.28 -7.66
CA THR A 312 0.04 -7.91 -6.42
C THR A 312 1.21 -6.96 -6.60
N ASN A 313 1.51 -6.58 -7.84
CA ASN A 313 2.51 -5.57 -8.21
C ASN A 313 1.80 -4.39 -8.89
N SER A 314 2.41 -3.21 -8.88
CA SER A 314 1.85 -2.05 -9.56
C SER A 314 1.76 -2.27 -11.08
N ILE A 315 0.67 -1.84 -11.70
CA ILE A 315 0.47 -1.84 -13.15
C ILE A 315 1.02 -0.52 -13.70
N VAL A 316 1.90 -0.57 -14.69
CA VAL A 316 2.51 0.63 -15.31
C VAL A 316 2.33 0.58 -16.82
N ASP A 317 1.56 1.54 -17.32
CA ASP A 317 1.12 1.71 -18.70
C ASP A 317 1.15 3.23 -19.07
N GLN A 318 0.95 3.57 -20.34
CA GLN A 318 0.73 4.92 -20.86
C GLN A 318 -0.50 5.03 -21.78
N LYS A 319 -1.22 3.92 -22.05
CA LYS A 319 -2.62 3.94 -22.50
C LYS A 319 -3.48 3.07 -21.56
N THR A 320 -4.51 2.41 -22.10
CA THR A 320 -5.68 2.01 -21.31
C THR A 320 -5.42 0.74 -20.51
N VAL A 321 -5.63 0.81 -19.19
CA VAL A 321 -5.76 -0.37 -18.34
C VAL A 321 -7.24 -0.71 -18.22
N THR A 322 -7.65 -1.85 -18.77
CA THR A 322 -9.03 -2.36 -18.69
C THR A 322 -9.04 -3.72 -18.00
N ILE A 323 -9.75 -3.84 -16.88
CA ILE A 323 -9.88 -5.07 -16.10
C ILE A 323 -11.36 -5.40 -15.87
N GLN A 324 -11.77 -6.63 -16.17
CA GLN A 324 -13.10 -7.14 -15.85
C GLN A 324 -13.02 -8.43 -15.02
N ALA A 325 -13.89 -8.57 -14.03
CA ALA A 325 -14.02 -9.76 -13.19
C ALA A 325 -15.50 -10.09 -12.96
N ALA A 326 -15.87 -11.37 -13.05
CA ALA A 326 -17.17 -11.82 -12.56
C ALA A 326 -17.22 -11.88 -11.02
N GLY A 327 -16.07 -12.08 -10.38
CA GLY A 327 -15.85 -11.90 -8.94
C GLY A 327 -15.28 -10.52 -8.65
N ASN A 328 -14.26 -10.48 -7.79
CA ASN A 328 -13.61 -9.28 -7.29
C ASN A 328 -12.42 -8.86 -8.16
N ILE A 329 -12.09 -7.57 -8.14
CA ILE A 329 -10.79 -7.05 -8.62
C ILE A 329 -9.97 -6.64 -7.39
N THR A 330 -8.72 -7.08 -7.32
CA THR A 330 -7.74 -6.59 -6.35
C THR A 330 -6.43 -6.23 -7.03
N THR A 331 -5.97 -4.99 -6.92
CA THR A 331 -4.68 -4.52 -7.47
C THR A 331 -3.85 -3.77 -6.44
N GLN A 332 -2.55 -3.61 -6.70
CA GLN A 332 -1.77 -2.50 -6.13
C GLN A 332 -2.05 -1.21 -6.92
N ASP A 333 -1.05 -0.34 -7.06
CA ASP A 333 -1.18 0.92 -7.80
C ASP A 333 -1.43 0.66 -9.29
N ILE A 334 -2.24 1.51 -9.91
CA ILE A 334 -2.43 1.56 -11.35
C ILE A 334 -1.92 2.92 -11.83
N THR A 335 -0.86 2.91 -12.63
CA THR A 335 -0.31 4.12 -13.24
C THR A 335 -0.48 4.05 -14.76
N THR A 336 -1.33 4.93 -15.28
CA THR A 336 -1.51 5.21 -16.72
C THR A 336 -1.05 6.62 -17.10
N ALA A 337 -0.53 7.37 -16.10
CA ALA A 337 -0.08 8.74 -16.22
C ALA A 337 1.04 8.94 -17.25
N ASP A 338 0.99 10.06 -17.96
CA ASP A 338 1.98 10.46 -18.95
C ASP A 338 2.51 11.86 -18.66
N ARG A 339 3.84 11.98 -18.55
CA ARG A 339 4.55 13.23 -18.27
C ARG A 339 5.46 13.67 -19.42
N PHE A 340 5.35 13.01 -20.58
CA PHE A 340 6.18 13.21 -21.77
C PHE A 340 5.38 13.64 -23.01
N THR A 341 4.29 12.94 -23.36
CA THR A 341 3.43 13.32 -24.51
C THR A 341 2.17 14.08 -24.11
N GLY A 342 1.84 14.09 -22.82
CA GLY A 342 0.63 14.69 -22.28
C GLY A 342 -0.65 13.88 -22.53
N LEU A 343 -0.59 12.61 -22.94
CA LEU A 343 -1.76 11.82 -23.32
C LEU A 343 -1.85 10.56 -22.44
N ALA A 344 -2.30 10.73 -21.19
CA ALA A 344 -2.41 9.62 -20.24
C ALA A 344 -3.54 8.66 -20.61
N GLY A 345 -3.43 7.40 -20.15
CA GLY A 345 -4.41 6.36 -20.42
C GLY A 345 -5.57 6.31 -19.43
N ALA A 346 -6.75 5.88 -19.89
CA ALA A 346 -7.88 5.64 -18.99
C ALA A 346 -7.71 4.34 -18.17
N VAL A 347 -8.35 4.29 -17.00
CA VAL A 347 -8.42 3.11 -16.14
C VAL A 347 -9.89 2.68 -16.03
N ASN A 348 -10.20 1.47 -16.50
CA ASN A 348 -11.57 0.93 -16.54
C ASN A 348 -11.62 -0.40 -15.78
N LEU A 349 -12.27 -0.44 -14.62
CA LEU A 349 -12.39 -1.62 -13.78
C LEU A 349 -13.86 -2.00 -13.58
N THR A 350 -14.24 -3.24 -13.92
CA THR A 350 -15.62 -3.73 -13.77
C THR A 350 -15.64 -5.06 -13.02
N ALA A 351 -16.19 -5.09 -11.81
CA ALA A 351 -16.29 -6.27 -10.96
C ALA A 351 -17.75 -6.65 -10.68
N GLY A 352 -18.08 -7.94 -10.75
CA GLY A 352 -19.35 -8.48 -10.22
C GLY A 352 -19.37 -8.52 -8.69
N GLY A 353 -18.20 -8.52 -8.05
CA GLY A 353 -18.00 -8.32 -6.62
C GLY A 353 -17.36 -6.97 -6.31
N ASN A 354 -16.40 -6.96 -5.38
CA ASN A 354 -15.72 -5.74 -4.92
C ASN A 354 -14.58 -5.32 -5.85
N ILE A 355 -14.24 -4.03 -5.86
CA ILE A 355 -12.98 -3.50 -6.40
C ILE A 355 -12.12 -3.02 -5.23
N THR A 356 -10.86 -3.45 -5.18
CA THR A 356 -9.87 -3.00 -4.19
C THR A 356 -8.57 -2.63 -4.89
N THR A 357 -8.12 -1.38 -4.78
CA THR A 357 -6.88 -0.89 -5.41
C THR A 357 -6.01 -0.13 -4.41
N ASN A 358 -4.72 0.08 -4.73
CA ASN A 358 -3.90 1.08 -4.01
C ASN A 358 -4.22 2.48 -4.59
N ASN A 359 -3.26 3.22 -5.13
CA ASN A 359 -3.52 4.51 -5.79
C ASN A 359 -3.79 4.31 -7.29
N ILE A 360 -4.50 5.25 -7.89
CA ILE A 360 -4.72 5.33 -9.35
C ILE A 360 -4.16 6.67 -9.82
N ASP A 361 -3.05 6.65 -10.57
CA ASP A 361 -2.43 7.83 -11.20
C ASP A 361 -2.62 7.76 -12.72
N ALA A 362 -3.62 8.49 -13.19
CA ALA A 362 -3.95 8.72 -14.60
C ALA A 362 -3.64 10.17 -15.02
N SER A 363 -2.84 10.90 -14.23
CA SER A 363 -2.53 12.32 -14.46
C SER A 363 -1.76 12.57 -15.77
N ALA A 364 -1.95 13.75 -16.36
CA ALA A 364 -1.20 14.18 -17.54
C ALA A 364 -0.38 15.43 -17.26
N PHE A 365 0.91 15.37 -17.60
CA PHE A 365 1.77 16.55 -17.67
C PHE A 365 2.37 16.70 -19.07
N SER A 366 2.36 17.92 -19.60
CA SER A 366 3.07 18.24 -20.85
C SER A 366 3.69 19.63 -20.79
N ARG A 367 4.65 19.86 -21.70
CA ARG A 367 5.32 21.15 -21.92
C ARG A 367 4.85 21.84 -23.21
N PHE A 368 4.09 21.15 -24.05
CA PHE A 368 3.70 21.59 -25.40
C PHE A 368 2.29 21.10 -25.78
N GLU A 369 1.58 21.92 -26.56
CA GLU A 369 0.29 21.64 -27.23
C GLU A 369 -0.89 21.23 -26.33
N THR A 370 -0.87 20.04 -25.73
CA THR A 370 -1.97 19.53 -24.90
C THR A 370 -1.50 18.68 -23.72
N ALA A 371 -2.32 18.63 -22.67
CA ALA A 371 -2.25 17.65 -21.59
C ALA A 371 -3.66 17.11 -21.34
N THR A 372 -3.95 15.87 -21.76
CA THR A 372 -5.22 15.18 -21.53
C THR A 372 -4.99 13.99 -20.60
N ALA A 373 -5.57 14.06 -19.40
CA ALA A 373 -5.48 13.02 -18.39
C ALA A 373 -6.51 11.90 -18.61
N GLY A 374 -6.22 10.72 -18.07
CA GLY A 374 -7.05 9.54 -18.25
C GLY A 374 -8.29 9.55 -17.37
N ALA A 375 -9.45 9.20 -17.94
CA ALA A 375 -10.65 8.95 -17.14
C ALA A 375 -10.49 7.68 -16.28
N VAL A 376 -11.08 7.69 -15.09
CA VAL A 376 -11.00 6.60 -14.11
C VAL A 376 -12.43 6.11 -13.83
N ASN A 377 -12.78 4.94 -14.36
CA ASN A 377 -14.13 4.37 -14.34
C ASN A 377 -14.11 3.04 -13.57
N LEU A 378 -14.76 2.98 -12.41
CA LEU A 378 -14.86 1.78 -11.58
C LEU A 378 -16.34 1.43 -11.37
N THR A 379 -16.72 0.19 -11.66
CA THR A 379 -18.08 -0.33 -11.45
C THR A 379 -18.03 -1.64 -10.69
N ALA A 380 -18.67 -1.71 -9.52
CA ALA A 380 -18.64 -2.87 -8.63
C ALA A 380 -20.07 -3.32 -8.23
N GLY A 381 -20.36 -4.61 -8.38
CA GLY A 381 -21.53 -5.28 -7.75
C GLY A 381 -21.38 -5.48 -6.23
N GLY A 382 -20.37 -4.85 -5.63
CA GLY A 382 -20.10 -4.78 -4.20
C GLY A 382 -19.51 -3.42 -3.85
N ASN A 383 -18.48 -3.41 -3.00
CA ASN A 383 -17.82 -2.17 -2.57
C ASN A 383 -16.70 -1.75 -3.52
N ILE A 384 -16.45 -0.44 -3.62
CA ILE A 384 -15.20 0.12 -4.17
C ILE A 384 -14.33 0.58 -3.00
N THR A 385 -13.08 0.15 -2.96
CA THR A 385 -12.06 0.62 -2.01
C THR A 385 -10.78 0.98 -2.75
N THR A 386 -10.31 2.21 -2.61
CA THR A 386 -9.09 2.72 -3.23
C THR A 386 -8.40 3.72 -2.31
N ASN A 387 -7.10 3.91 -2.46
CA ASN A 387 -6.42 5.07 -1.89
C ASN A 387 -6.63 6.28 -2.82
N ASN A 388 -5.58 7.01 -3.21
CA ASN A 388 -5.75 8.28 -3.91
C ASN A 388 -6.01 8.05 -5.41
N ILE A 389 -6.94 8.81 -5.97
CA ILE A 389 -7.15 8.93 -7.42
C ILE A 389 -6.63 10.29 -7.86
N ASP A 390 -5.67 10.30 -8.80
CA ASP A 390 -5.24 11.50 -9.50
C ASP A 390 -5.46 11.33 -11.01
N ALA A 391 -6.34 12.16 -11.56
CA ALA A 391 -6.60 12.30 -12.99
C ALA A 391 -6.46 13.78 -13.40
N SER A 392 -5.60 14.54 -12.72
CA SER A 392 -5.35 15.95 -13.02
C SER A 392 -4.53 16.16 -14.29
N ALA A 393 -4.66 17.33 -14.90
CA ALA A 393 -3.90 17.74 -16.08
C ALA A 393 -3.12 19.02 -15.82
N ALA A 394 -1.84 19.06 -16.15
CA ALA A 394 -0.98 20.22 -15.95
C ALA A 394 -0.11 20.53 -17.19
N LEU A 395 -0.09 21.79 -17.59
CA LEU A 395 0.53 22.24 -18.84
C LEU A 395 1.17 23.62 -18.70
N ILE A 396 2.22 23.86 -19.50
CA ILE A 396 2.87 25.18 -19.61
C ILE A 396 2.31 25.99 -20.79
N LEU A 397 1.99 25.35 -21.92
CA LEU A 397 1.47 26.04 -23.11
C LEU A 397 0.43 25.18 -23.85
N GLY A 398 -0.83 25.63 -23.89
CA GLY A 398 -1.91 25.02 -24.67
C GLY A 398 -3.14 24.61 -23.84
N THR A 399 -3.74 23.46 -24.19
CA THR A 399 -4.99 22.95 -23.58
C THR A 399 -4.78 21.83 -22.57
N ALA A 400 -5.27 22.00 -21.34
CA ALA A 400 -5.25 21.00 -20.27
C ALA A 400 -6.66 20.43 -19.98
N ASN A 401 -6.88 19.13 -20.18
CA ASN A 401 -8.16 18.45 -19.91
C ASN A 401 -7.93 17.36 -18.85
N ALA A 402 -8.50 17.54 -17.67
CA ALA A 402 -8.44 16.52 -16.62
C ALA A 402 -9.44 15.37 -16.86
N GLY A 403 -9.09 14.18 -16.37
CA GLY A 403 -9.90 12.97 -16.53
C GLY A 403 -11.09 12.97 -15.57
N ALA A 404 -12.24 12.52 -16.07
CA ALA A 404 -13.41 12.29 -15.22
C ALA A 404 -13.23 11.05 -14.34
N VAL A 405 -13.76 11.09 -13.12
CA VAL A 405 -13.72 9.99 -12.15
C VAL A 405 -15.14 9.51 -11.90
N ASN A 406 -15.47 8.29 -12.32
CA ASN A 406 -16.79 7.69 -12.18
C ASN A 406 -16.67 6.42 -11.34
N LEU A 407 -17.16 6.44 -10.10
CA LEU A 407 -17.18 5.29 -9.20
C LEU A 407 -18.64 4.87 -8.97
N ILE A 408 -19.00 3.63 -9.30
CA ILE A 408 -20.36 3.08 -9.18
C ILE A 408 -20.29 1.79 -8.35
N ALA A 409 -20.99 1.75 -7.22
CA ALA A 409 -20.98 0.62 -6.30
C ALA A 409 -22.40 0.24 -5.85
N ASP A 410 -22.74 -1.04 -5.96
CA ASP A 410 -23.94 -1.61 -5.32
C ASP A 410 -23.78 -1.76 -3.80
N GLY A 411 -22.58 -1.45 -3.27
CA GLY A 411 -22.32 -1.23 -1.85
C GLY A 411 -21.66 0.12 -1.59
N ASN A 412 -20.66 0.14 -0.71
CA ASN A 412 -20.00 1.37 -0.26
C ASN A 412 -18.87 1.81 -1.21
N ILE A 413 -18.61 3.12 -1.26
CA ILE A 413 -17.43 3.72 -1.90
C ILE A 413 -16.50 4.26 -0.81
N THR A 414 -15.26 3.79 -0.78
CA THR A 414 -14.19 4.29 0.11
C THR A 414 -12.97 4.69 -0.72
N VAL A 415 -12.52 5.94 -0.55
CA VAL A 415 -11.45 6.57 -1.34
C VAL A 415 -10.48 7.31 -0.41
N GLY A 416 -9.21 7.45 -0.80
CA GLY A 416 -8.26 8.35 -0.14
C GLY A 416 -8.56 9.82 -0.41
N SER A 417 -8.30 10.28 -1.63
CA SER A 417 -8.62 11.61 -2.14
C SER A 417 -8.85 11.59 -3.65
N ILE A 418 -9.55 12.58 -4.23
CA ILE A 418 -9.83 12.65 -5.68
C ILE A 418 -9.38 13.99 -6.26
N ASN A 419 -8.35 13.97 -7.13
CA ASN A 419 -7.86 15.13 -7.87
C ASN A 419 -8.21 15.02 -9.35
N THR A 420 -9.03 15.93 -9.86
CA THR A 420 -9.38 16.10 -11.28
C THR A 420 -9.19 17.55 -11.74
N SER A 421 -8.26 18.28 -11.11
CA SER A 421 -7.96 19.66 -11.46
C SER A 421 -7.20 19.80 -12.78
N ALA A 422 -7.37 20.92 -13.47
CA ALA A 422 -6.67 21.22 -14.73
C ALA A 422 -5.99 22.59 -14.71
N ARG A 423 -4.66 22.61 -14.89
CA ARG A 423 -3.82 23.81 -14.77
C ARG A 423 -3.06 24.09 -16.08
N SER A 424 -3.11 25.33 -16.57
CA SER A 424 -2.34 25.80 -17.72
C SER A 424 -1.68 27.14 -17.34
N ILE A 425 -0.36 27.24 -17.44
CA ILE A 425 0.46 28.29 -16.80
C ILE A 425 0.87 29.36 -17.82
N ASP A 426 0.30 30.56 -17.75
CA ASP A 426 0.59 31.62 -18.73
C ASP A 426 2.09 32.06 -18.74
N ILE A 427 2.65 32.14 -19.95
CA ILE A 427 4.02 32.62 -20.25
C ILE A 427 4.29 34.05 -19.78
N GLY A 428 3.26 34.84 -19.45
CA GLY A 428 3.42 36.15 -18.81
C GLY A 428 4.25 36.15 -17.51
N GLN A 429 4.43 35.00 -16.85
CA GLN A 429 5.32 34.86 -15.68
C GLN A 429 6.74 34.34 -16.01
N ILE A 430 7.04 34.01 -17.27
CA ILE A 430 8.31 33.38 -17.67
C ILE A 430 9.38 34.39 -18.16
N GLU A 431 9.01 35.67 -18.33
CA GLU A 431 9.90 36.73 -18.86
C GLU A 431 11.17 36.97 -18.00
N PHE A 432 11.17 36.56 -16.72
CA PHE A 432 12.35 36.61 -15.83
C PHE A 432 13.40 35.52 -16.08
N ILE A 433 13.15 34.52 -16.92
CA ILE A 433 14.03 33.34 -17.06
C ILE A 433 15.02 33.47 -18.25
N ASN A 434 14.72 34.27 -19.27
CA ASN A 434 15.35 34.12 -20.59
C ASN A 434 16.31 35.26 -21.04
N THR A 435 16.90 36.00 -20.10
CA THR A 435 17.79 37.15 -20.40
C THR A 435 19.20 36.78 -20.90
N ASN A 436 19.55 35.49 -20.96
CA ASN A 436 20.91 35.00 -21.27
C ASN A 436 21.01 34.12 -22.54
N SER A 437 20.04 34.15 -23.46
CA SER A 437 20.12 33.37 -24.72
C SER A 437 19.41 34.05 -25.91
N PRO A 438 20.10 34.93 -26.66
CA PRO A 438 19.48 35.75 -27.71
C PRO A 438 18.95 35.01 -28.94
N ASN A 439 19.28 33.72 -29.12
CA ASN A 439 19.18 33.02 -30.41
C ASN A 439 18.25 31.79 -30.41
N GLN A 440 17.20 31.78 -29.56
CA GLN A 440 16.08 30.84 -29.70
C GLN A 440 14.77 31.61 -29.88
N SER A 441 14.51 32.04 -31.12
CA SER A 441 13.22 32.58 -31.55
C SER A 441 12.18 31.47 -31.65
N GLY A 442 11.73 30.95 -30.50
CA GLY A 442 10.49 30.18 -30.42
C GLY A 442 9.32 31.02 -30.93
N ILE A 443 8.41 30.43 -31.71
CA ILE A 443 7.31 31.17 -32.33
C ILE A 443 6.35 31.66 -31.23
N LEU A 444 6.32 32.98 -31.06
CA LEU A 444 5.48 33.66 -30.08
C LEU A 444 4.01 33.64 -30.53
N LEU A 445 3.27 32.60 -30.13
CA LEU A 445 1.81 32.54 -30.27
C LEU A 445 1.14 33.43 -29.21
N THR A 446 1.22 34.76 -29.39
CA THR A 446 0.27 35.65 -28.71
C THR A 446 -1.17 35.33 -29.13
N ASN A 447 -2.11 35.53 -28.21
CA ASN A 447 -3.57 35.48 -28.43
C ASN A 447 -4.26 34.10 -28.47
N THR A 448 -3.62 33.00 -28.05
CA THR A 448 -4.36 31.77 -27.65
C THR A 448 -4.48 31.72 -26.12
N PRO A 449 -5.67 31.97 -25.53
CA PRO A 449 -5.82 31.93 -24.08
C PRO A 449 -5.65 30.50 -23.54
N PRO A 450 -5.12 30.31 -22.31
CA PRO A 450 -4.96 29.00 -21.71
C PRO A 450 -6.32 28.33 -21.47
N PHE A 451 -6.60 27.26 -22.22
CA PHE A 451 -7.78 26.43 -22.00
C PHE A 451 -7.48 25.36 -20.96
N ALA A 452 -8.24 25.32 -19.87
CA ALA A 452 -8.15 24.22 -18.91
C ALA A 452 -9.55 23.79 -18.41
N GLN A 453 -9.86 22.50 -18.53
CA GLN A 453 -11.15 21.91 -18.16
C GLN A 453 -10.95 20.83 -17.09
N GLY A 454 -11.62 20.99 -15.95
CA GLY A 454 -11.59 20.06 -14.83
C GLY A 454 -12.45 18.82 -15.09
N GLY A 455 -12.02 17.66 -14.57
CA GLY A 455 -12.73 16.41 -14.74
C GLY A 455 -13.92 16.30 -13.79
N ASN A 456 -15.08 15.89 -14.28
CA ASN A 456 -16.24 15.61 -13.43
C ASN A 456 -15.97 14.44 -12.48
N VAL A 457 -16.52 14.49 -11.27
CA VAL A 457 -16.45 13.40 -10.28
C VAL A 457 -17.86 12.92 -9.99
N ASN A 458 -18.17 11.67 -10.31
CA ASN A 458 -19.48 11.05 -10.06
C ASN A 458 -19.28 9.81 -9.17
N LEU A 459 -19.71 9.88 -7.91
CA LEU A 459 -19.65 8.76 -6.97
C LEU A 459 -21.08 8.30 -6.67
N LEU A 460 -21.43 7.10 -7.09
CA LEU A 460 -22.77 6.53 -6.94
C LEU A 460 -22.71 5.26 -6.08
N ALA A 461 -23.16 5.34 -4.83
CA ALA A 461 -23.20 4.20 -3.91
C ALA A 461 -24.64 3.87 -3.50
N ASN A 462 -24.98 2.58 -3.53
CA ASN A 462 -26.08 2.01 -2.75
C ASN A 462 -25.55 1.62 -1.35
N GLY A 463 -24.97 2.63 -0.68
CA GLY A 463 -24.26 2.50 0.58
C GLY A 463 -23.76 3.85 1.09
N THR A 464 -22.69 3.81 1.89
CA THR A 464 -21.94 5.01 2.33
C THR A 464 -20.88 5.41 1.30
N VAL A 465 -20.57 6.71 1.25
CA VAL A 465 -19.51 7.31 0.45
C VAL A 465 -18.51 7.97 1.40
N ARG A 466 -17.25 7.53 1.39
CA ARG A 466 -16.23 7.91 2.37
C ARG A 466 -14.93 8.32 1.68
N ILE A 467 -14.54 9.60 1.79
CA ILE A 467 -13.27 10.10 1.27
C ILE A 467 -12.37 10.44 2.47
N LEU A 468 -11.45 9.54 2.78
CA LEU A 468 -10.77 9.44 4.08
C LEU A 468 -9.59 10.41 4.29
N GLY A 469 -9.14 11.09 3.23
CA GLY A 469 -7.93 11.90 3.25
C GLY A 469 -8.03 13.20 2.46
N GLU A 470 -6.87 13.83 2.29
CA GLU A 470 -6.70 15.12 1.61
C GLU A 470 -5.72 14.99 0.45
N ILE A 471 -5.99 15.74 -0.63
CA ILE A 471 -5.08 15.90 -1.76
C ILE A 471 -3.84 16.65 -1.27
N LEU A 472 -2.66 16.12 -1.60
CA LEU A 472 -1.37 16.67 -1.19
C LEU A 472 -0.66 17.39 -2.34
N ASP A 473 -0.58 18.72 -2.31
CA ASP A 473 0.28 19.48 -3.22
C ASP A 473 1.68 19.58 -2.60
N ASN A 474 2.70 19.05 -3.30
CA ASN A 474 4.08 18.99 -2.84
C ASN A 474 4.26 18.43 -1.40
N GLY A 475 3.38 17.48 -1.04
CA GLY A 475 3.35 16.84 0.27
C GLY A 475 2.76 17.70 1.40
N GLN A 476 2.12 18.84 1.12
CA GLN A 476 1.28 19.58 2.08
C GLN A 476 -0.21 19.33 1.79
N PRO A 477 -1.07 19.18 2.82
CA PRO A 477 -2.51 19.09 2.62
C PRO A 477 -3.07 20.37 2.00
N THR A 478 -3.90 20.21 0.97
CA THR A 478 -4.55 21.35 0.28
C THR A 478 -5.83 21.83 0.96
N GLY A 479 -6.35 21.12 1.98
CA GLY A 479 -7.66 21.38 2.58
C GLY A 479 -8.83 20.75 1.81
N ASN A 480 -8.57 19.95 0.76
CA ASN A 480 -9.59 19.37 -0.11
C ASN A 480 -9.46 17.85 -0.15
N SER A 481 -10.59 17.15 0.02
CA SER A 481 -10.74 15.71 -0.26
C SER A 481 -11.10 15.45 -1.72
N ILE A 482 -11.82 16.38 -2.36
CA ILE A 482 -12.16 16.37 -3.79
C ILE A 482 -11.84 17.76 -4.36
N LEU A 483 -11.06 17.80 -5.46
CA LEU A 483 -10.67 19.04 -6.15
C LEU A 483 -10.80 18.87 -7.67
N THR A 484 -11.65 19.68 -8.29
CA THR A 484 -11.95 19.63 -9.74
C THR A 484 -11.59 20.93 -10.48
N SER A 485 -10.81 21.79 -9.82
CA SER A 485 -10.58 23.19 -10.21
C SER A 485 -9.87 23.36 -11.56
N ALA A 486 -10.25 24.37 -12.35
CA ALA A 486 -9.61 24.65 -13.63
C ALA A 486 -9.75 26.10 -14.10
N PHE A 487 -8.89 26.55 -15.02
CA PHE A 487 -8.90 27.94 -15.51
C PHE A 487 -10.13 28.32 -16.37
N THR A 488 -10.65 27.41 -17.20
CA THR A 488 -11.80 27.71 -18.07
C THR A 488 -13.11 27.25 -17.46
N GLN A 489 -13.19 25.97 -17.09
CA GLN A 489 -14.40 25.35 -16.55
C GLN A 489 -14.02 24.24 -15.57
N PRO A 490 -14.36 24.33 -14.26
CA PRO A 490 -14.11 23.25 -13.30
C PRO A 490 -15.10 22.10 -13.50
N GLY A 491 -14.71 20.89 -13.07
CA GLY A 491 -15.55 19.69 -13.18
C GLY A 491 -16.64 19.63 -12.11
N ALA A 492 -17.86 19.25 -12.48
CA ALA A 492 -18.96 19.09 -11.52
C ALA A 492 -18.73 17.87 -10.60
N VAL A 493 -19.25 17.94 -9.37
CA VAL A 493 -19.20 16.84 -8.39
C VAL A 493 -20.62 16.33 -8.11
N THR A 494 -20.89 15.08 -8.49
CA THR A 494 -22.13 14.37 -8.17
C THR A 494 -21.83 13.28 -7.15
N LEU A 495 -22.54 13.27 -6.03
CA LEU A 495 -22.46 12.27 -4.98
C LEU A 495 -23.85 11.68 -4.76
N GLN A 496 -23.96 10.35 -4.75
CA GLN A 496 -25.18 9.63 -4.39
C GLN A 496 -24.86 8.60 -3.30
N HIS A 497 -25.66 8.59 -2.24
CA HIS A 497 -25.59 7.62 -1.15
C HIS A 497 -27.02 7.29 -0.65
N ASP A 498 -27.20 6.14 -0.01
CA ASP A 498 -28.34 5.91 0.90
C ASP A 498 -27.94 6.10 2.38
N GLY A 499 -26.63 6.05 2.69
CA GLY A 499 -26.14 6.08 4.08
C GLY A 499 -26.06 4.69 4.73
N GLY A 500 -26.27 3.63 3.95
CA GLY A 500 -26.26 2.22 4.33
C GLY A 500 -27.34 1.86 5.36
N VAL A 501 -27.22 0.64 5.92
CA VAL A 501 -28.13 0.03 6.93
C VAL A 501 -28.34 0.81 8.24
N ASN A 502 -27.81 2.03 8.34
CA ASN A 502 -27.97 2.92 9.48
C ASN A 502 -28.49 4.32 9.11
N ASN A 503 -28.78 4.59 7.83
CA ASN A 503 -29.22 5.88 7.31
C ASN A 503 -28.32 7.04 7.77
N VAL A 504 -27.01 6.84 7.63
CA VAL A 504 -25.99 7.77 8.11
C VAL A 504 -25.97 9.02 7.22
N PRO A 505 -26.13 10.25 7.78
CA PRO A 505 -26.02 11.47 7.01
C PRO A 505 -24.61 11.63 6.42
N PHE A 506 -24.50 12.25 5.24
CA PHE A 506 -23.20 12.58 4.65
C PHE A 506 -22.64 13.87 5.26
N ILE A 507 -21.39 13.85 5.72
CA ILE A 507 -20.78 14.96 6.47
C ILE A 507 -19.52 15.48 5.77
N VAL A 508 -19.41 16.80 5.59
CA VAL A 508 -18.18 17.41 5.06
C VAL A 508 -17.31 17.88 6.22
N GLY A 509 -16.18 17.20 6.42
CA GLY A 509 -15.30 17.32 7.59
C GLY A 509 -15.25 16.08 8.50
N ASP A 510 -16.05 15.04 8.20
CA ASP A 510 -15.99 13.74 8.89
C ASP A 510 -16.28 12.58 7.91
N ALA A 511 -15.28 11.73 7.65
CA ALA A 511 -15.41 10.52 6.81
C ALA A 511 -15.42 9.21 7.63
N ASN A 512 -15.61 9.27 8.95
CA ASN A 512 -15.62 8.09 9.83
C ASN A 512 -16.72 7.10 9.45
N LEU A 513 -17.90 7.58 9.04
CA LEU A 513 -19.07 6.76 8.68
C LEU A 513 -19.61 7.06 7.27
N ASN A 514 -19.89 8.31 6.92
CA ASN A 514 -20.35 8.73 5.59
C ASN A 514 -19.99 10.22 5.39
N GLY A 515 -19.14 10.56 4.42
CA GLY A 515 -18.61 11.93 4.28
C GLY A 515 -17.21 12.08 3.69
N THR A 516 -16.68 13.31 3.74
CA THR A 516 -15.31 13.68 3.36
C THR A 516 -14.49 14.15 4.56
N ALA A 517 -13.19 13.86 4.59
CA ALA A 517 -12.29 14.33 5.64
C ALA A 517 -12.05 15.85 5.61
N ALA A 518 -12.07 16.45 4.41
CA ALA A 518 -11.90 17.88 4.17
C ALA A 518 -12.83 18.38 3.05
N ALA A 519 -12.54 19.53 2.45
CA ALA A 519 -13.48 20.22 1.54
C ALA A 519 -13.76 19.46 0.23
N ILE A 520 -14.94 19.73 -0.33
CA ILE A 520 -15.27 19.47 -1.73
C ILE A 520 -15.15 20.81 -2.46
N ASN A 521 -14.26 20.90 -3.46
CA ASN A 521 -13.88 22.17 -4.08
C ASN A 521 -13.94 22.10 -5.60
N VAL A 522 -14.87 22.88 -6.16
CA VAL A 522 -15.15 23.03 -7.59
C VAL A 522 -14.98 24.51 -7.93
N SER A 523 -13.76 24.91 -8.28
CA SER A 523 -13.41 26.33 -8.44
C SER A 523 -12.72 26.66 -9.77
N LYS A 524 -13.16 27.76 -10.36
CA LYS A 524 -12.57 28.39 -11.53
C LYS A 524 -11.33 29.19 -11.10
N ILE A 525 -10.18 28.87 -11.69
CA ILE A 525 -8.90 29.50 -11.36
C ILE A 525 -8.73 30.76 -12.21
N SER A 526 -8.54 31.91 -11.59
CA SER A 526 -8.42 33.21 -12.28
C SER A 526 -7.11 33.92 -11.93
N ILE A 527 -6.33 34.29 -12.94
CA ILE A 527 -5.09 35.07 -12.77
C ILE A 527 -5.42 36.56 -12.81
N VAL A 528 -5.40 37.25 -11.67
CA VAL A 528 -5.52 38.71 -11.60
C VAL A 528 -4.56 39.29 -10.56
N GLY A 529 -3.64 40.14 -11.01
CA GLY A 529 -2.74 40.92 -10.16
C GLY A 529 -1.28 40.76 -10.53
N ASN A 530 -0.55 41.88 -10.63
CA ASN A 530 0.88 41.90 -10.95
C ASN A 530 1.76 41.79 -9.69
N GLU A 531 1.35 40.95 -8.73
CA GLU A 531 1.98 40.79 -7.41
C GLU A 531 2.32 39.32 -7.11
N THR A 532 3.34 39.12 -6.25
CA THR A 532 4.02 37.83 -6.11
C THR A 532 3.25 36.78 -5.33
N ALA A 533 3.13 35.59 -5.94
CA ALA A 533 3.09 34.29 -5.25
C ALA A 533 1.94 34.05 -4.25
N SER A 534 0.70 34.39 -4.61
CA SER A 534 -0.48 33.70 -4.06
C SER A 534 -1.55 33.50 -5.13
N GLU A 535 -2.03 32.26 -5.30
CA GLU A 535 -3.17 31.97 -6.17
C GLU A 535 -4.45 32.47 -5.50
N LYS A 536 -4.82 33.71 -5.83
CA LYS A 536 -6.01 34.36 -5.27
C LYS A 536 -7.26 33.82 -5.95
N ILE A 537 -7.88 32.81 -5.35
CA ILE A 537 -9.21 32.32 -5.75
C ILE A 537 -10.17 33.51 -5.70
N ILE A 538 -10.59 33.99 -6.88
CA ILE A 538 -11.58 35.05 -7.02
C ILE A 538 -12.95 34.39 -6.87
N PRO A 539 -13.83 34.85 -5.96
CA PRO A 539 -15.19 34.33 -5.86
C PRO A 539 -16.05 34.80 -7.05
N ASP A 540 -15.93 34.08 -8.17
CA ASP A 540 -16.84 34.12 -9.31
C ASP A 540 -18.10 33.27 -9.01
N SER A 541 -19.21 33.49 -9.72
CA SER A 541 -20.45 32.72 -9.54
C SER A 541 -20.32 31.23 -9.89
N ASP A 542 -19.24 30.87 -10.61
CA ASP A 542 -18.91 29.50 -10.98
C ASP A 542 -18.21 28.72 -9.84
N ASN A 543 -17.82 29.37 -8.74
CA ASN A 543 -17.13 28.71 -7.63
C ASN A 543 -18.11 28.04 -6.65
N SER A 544 -18.09 26.71 -6.63
CA SER A 544 -18.82 25.88 -5.68
C SER A 544 -17.84 25.21 -4.71
N GLN A 545 -17.93 25.53 -3.42
CA GLN A 545 -17.15 24.86 -2.38
C GLN A 545 -18.05 24.49 -1.20
N ILE A 546 -17.90 23.27 -0.67
CA ILE A 546 -18.36 22.91 0.66
C ILE A 546 -17.11 22.65 1.50
N SER A 547 -16.86 23.54 2.46
CA SER A 547 -15.71 23.45 3.37
C SER A 547 -16.13 22.85 4.71
N PRO A 548 -15.22 22.22 5.47
CA PRO A 548 -15.46 21.90 6.88
C PRO A 548 -15.53 23.20 7.69
N THR A 549 -16.74 23.74 7.86
CA THR A 549 -17.01 24.96 8.65
C THR A 549 -17.61 24.62 10.01
N SER A 550 -17.92 25.65 10.81
CA SER A 550 -18.66 25.52 12.08
C SER A 550 -19.89 26.44 12.02
N PRO A 551 -21.13 25.91 12.08
CA PRO A 551 -21.49 24.50 12.26
C PRO A 551 -21.11 23.63 11.05
N ILE A 552 -20.86 22.34 11.30
CA ILE A 552 -20.47 21.36 10.28
C ILE A 552 -21.62 21.15 9.28
N HIS A 553 -21.29 21.04 7.99
CA HIS A 553 -22.28 20.72 6.95
C HIS A 553 -22.65 19.22 7.01
N ILE A 554 -23.91 18.96 7.35
CA ILE A 554 -24.50 17.62 7.50
C ILE A 554 -25.68 17.52 6.53
N PHE A 555 -25.65 16.52 5.65
CA PHE A 555 -26.69 16.26 4.65
C PHE A 555 -27.42 14.95 5.02
N PRO A 556 -28.66 15.01 5.54
CA PRO A 556 -29.40 13.82 5.97
C PRO A 556 -29.87 12.96 4.80
N VAL A 557 -30.13 11.69 5.08
CA VAL A 557 -30.91 10.82 4.20
C VAL A 557 -32.33 11.38 4.10
N ILE A 558 -32.90 11.41 2.90
CA ILE A 558 -34.17 12.06 2.58
C ILE A 558 -35.24 10.96 2.41
N PRO A 559 -36.44 11.05 3.00
CA PRO A 559 -37.39 9.92 3.07
C PRO A 559 -37.82 9.30 1.73
N LEU A 560 -37.77 10.07 0.64
CA LEU A 560 -38.10 9.65 -0.74
C LEU A 560 -36.89 9.80 -1.69
N GLY A 561 -35.69 9.97 -1.14
CA GLY A 561 -34.51 10.43 -1.87
C GLY A 561 -34.64 11.87 -2.40
N GLY A 562 -33.61 12.31 -3.14
CA GLY A 562 -33.54 13.62 -3.78
C GLY A 562 -32.20 14.32 -3.58
N ARG A 563 -32.04 15.49 -4.19
CA ARG A 563 -30.90 16.39 -3.97
C ARG A 563 -31.06 17.10 -2.62
N ALA A 564 -30.03 17.07 -1.79
CA ALA A 564 -30.03 17.72 -0.48
C ALA A 564 -30.02 19.26 -0.59
N GLU A 565 -30.75 19.93 0.29
CA GLU A 565 -30.80 21.39 0.37
C GLU A 565 -29.43 21.99 0.74
N GLY A 566 -29.20 23.24 0.36
CA GLY A 566 -27.94 23.95 0.62
C GLY A 566 -26.73 23.49 -0.21
N THR A 567 -26.90 22.54 -1.14
CA THR A 567 -25.83 22.09 -2.04
C THR A 567 -25.54 23.11 -3.17
N PRO A 568 -24.28 23.56 -3.39
CA PRO A 568 -23.92 24.56 -4.41
C PRO A 568 -24.23 24.18 -5.88
N SER A 569 -24.14 25.13 -6.81
CA SER A 569 -24.55 24.94 -8.22
C SER A 569 -23.85 23.77 -8.93
N LEU A 570 -22.55 23.57 -8.71
CA LEU A 570 -21.74 22.51 -9.33
C LEU A 570 -21.43 21.33 -8.40
N ILE A 571 -22.07 21.25 -7.23
CA ILE A 571 -21.96 20.12 -6.30
C ILE A 571 -23.36 19.62 -5.98
N SER A 572 -23.69 18.38 -6.37
CA SER A 572 -24.96 17.73 -6.02
C SER A 572 -24.69 16.58 -5.06
N ILE A 573 -25.19 16.69 -3.84
CA ILE A 573 -25.27 15.56 -2.89
C ILE A 573 -26.71 15.06 -2.94
N ASN A 574 -26.88 13.81 -3.34
CA ASN A 574 -28.15 13.16 -3.56
C ASN A 574 -28.30 12.02 -2.55
N SER A 575 -29.38 12.04 -1.77
CA SER A 575 -29.80 10.88 -1.02
C SER A 575 -30.68 9.99 -1.92
N VAL A 576 -30.56 8.69 -1.77
CA VAL A 576 -31.59 7.71 -2.15
C VAL A 576 -32.13 7.09 -0.87
N ASN A 577 -33.43 6.84 -0.81
CA ASN A 577 -34.06 6.02 0.21
C ASN A 577 -35.17 5.21 -0.45
N THR A 578 -35.31 3.93 -0.10
CA THR A 578 -36.50 3.14 -0.46
C THR A 578 -37.35 3.02 0.80
N PRO A 579 -38.65 3.39 0.77
CA PRO A 579 -39.50 3.18 1.94
C PRO A 579 -39.80 1.69 2.17
N PRO A 580 -39.71 1.21 3.42
CA PRO A 580 -39.86 -0.20 3.73
C PRO A 580 -41.29 -0.69 3.48
N THR A 581 -41.42 -1.97 3.15
CA THR A 581 -42.71 -2.60 2.85
C THR A 581 -43.09 -3.67 3.86
N LEU A 582 -44.39 -3.84 4.12
CA LEU A 582 -44.97 -4.92 4.91
C LEU A 582 -45.63 -5.94 3.99
N THR A 583 -45.47 -7.23 4.25
CA THR A 583 -46.06 -8.31 3.45
C THR A 583 -47.05 -9.18 4.24
N ASP A 584 -48.18 -9.52 3.62
CA ASP A 584 -49.34 -10.15 4.27
C ASP A 584 -49.16 -11.65 4.52
N ASN A 585 -48.74 -12.03 5.73
CA ASN A 585 -48.65 -13.44 6.18
C ASN A 585 -49.24 -13.68 7.59
N TYR A 586 -50.39 -13.07 7.88
CA TYR A 586 -51.01 -13.12 9.22
C TYR A 586 -51.50 -14.50 9.64
N SER A 587 -50.95 -15.02 10.73
CA SER A 587 -51.62 -16.02 11.58
C SER A 587 -53.01 -15.50 12.00
N VAL A 588 -54.08 -16.27 11.77
CA VAL A 588 -55.43 -15.83 12.13
C VAL A 588 -55.61 -15.83 13.65
N ILE A 589 -55.56 -14.65 14.27
CA ILE A 589 -55.92 -14.46 15.68
C ILE A 589 -57.44 -14.60 15.81
N ASN A 590 -57.88 -15.50 16.70
CA ASN A 590 -59.28 -15.83 16.92
C ASN A 590 -59.68 -15.57 18.38
N THR A 591 -60.75 -14.81 18.61
CA THR A 591 -61.37 -14.62 19.94
C THR A 591 -62.88 -14.86 19.91
N ARG A 592 -63.54 -14.70 21.06
CA ARG A 592 -65.01 -14.72 21.21
C ARG A 592 -65.54 -13.30 21.41
N GLN A 593 -66.78 -13.09 21.02
CA GLN A 593 -67.51 -11.83 21.18
C GLN A 593 -67.46 -11.37 22.64
N ASN A 594 -67.10 -10.10 22.86
CA ASN A 594 -66.87 -9.48 24.18
C ASN A 594 -65.75 -10.11 25.04
N GLN A 595 -64.92 -11.02 24.51
CA GLN A 595 -63.79 -11.62 25.22
C GLN A 595 -62.45 -11.04 24.71
N HIS A 596 -61.61 -10.56 25.63
CA HIS A 596 -60.26 -10.12 25.30
C HIS A 596 -59.36 -11.30 24.91
N ILE A 597 -58.33 -11.04 24.10
CA ILE A 597 -57.30 -12.01 23.74
C ILE A 597 -55.91 -11.42 23.95
N THR A 598 -55.06 -12.17 24.65
CA THR A 598 -53.64 -11.88 24.84
C THR A 598 -52.82 -12.67 23.83
N PHE A 599 -51.90 -12.01 23.13
CA PHE A 599 -50.98 -12.64 22.19
C PHE A 599 -49.64 -11.91 22.13
N THR A 600 -48.59 -12.62 21.74
CA THR A 600 -47.25 -12.06 21.52
C THR A 600 -47.14 -11.61 20.07
N PHE A 601 -46.70 -10.37 19.81
CA PHE A 601 -46.72 -9.77 18.48
C PHE A 601 -45.98 -10.61 17.42
N GLY A 602 -44.87 -11.27 17.78
CA GLY A 602 -44.13 -12.17 16.90
C GLY A 602 -44.95 -13.32 16.32
N SER A 603 -46.06 -13.75 16.96
CA SER A 603 -46.91 -14.81 16.40
C SER A 603 -47.71 -14.38 15.16
N LEU A 604 -47.71 -13.09 14.81
CA LEU A 604 -48.30 -12.57 13.58
C LEU A 604 -47.46 -12.84 12.33
N ASN A 605 -46.19 -13.26 12.46
CA ASN A 605 -45.26 -13.50 11.35
C ASN A 605 -45.14 -12.29 10.39
N ILE A 606 -44.95 -11.10 10.95
CA ILE A 606 -44.77 -9.86 10.19
C ILE A 606 -43.45 -9.91 9.42
N ASN A 607 -43.54 -10.02 8.09
CA ASN A 607 -42.40 -9.97 7.19
C ASN A 607 -42.26 -8.56 6.59
N THR A 608 -41.18 -7.87 6.95
CA THR A 608 -40.72 -6.63 6.33
C THR A 608 -39.84 -6.93 5.12
N ASN A 609 -39.90 -6.10 4.08
CA ASN A 609 -38.99 -6.15 2.95
C ASN A 609 -38.55 -4.73 2.57
N ASP A 610 -37.24 -4.55 2.42
CA ASP A 610 -36.63 -3.33 1.87
C ASP A 610 -35.48 -3.68 0.90
N VAL A 611 -35.07 -2.74 0.05
CA VAL A 611 -33.97 -2.85 -0.92
C VAL A 611 -32.59 -2.91 -0.25
N ASN A 612 -32.34 -2.09 0.78
CA ASN A 612 -31.05 -2.11 1.52
C ASN A 612 -31.13 -2.94 2.82
N ASN A 613 -32.33 -3.36 3.23
CA ASN A 613 -32.64 -4.13 4.43
C ASN A 613 -32.21 -3.43 5.75
N ASP A 614 -32.48 -2.13 5.87
CA ASP A 614 -32.19 -1.31 7.05
C ASP A 614 -33.29 -1.28 8.13
N VAL A 615 -34.45 -1.91 7.87
CA VAL A 615 -35.70 -1.73 8.63
C VAL A 615 -35.50 -1.87 10.14
N ARG A 616 -35.65 -0.75 10.85
CA ARG A 616 -35.28 -0.62 12.27
C ARG A 616 -36.38 -1.00 13.25
N GLN A 617 -37.64 -0.69 12.91
CA GLN A 617 -38.73 -0.75 13.88
C GLN A 617 -40.09 -1.02 13.23
N ILE A 618 -40.99 -1.66 13.99
CA ILE A 618 -42.42 -1.66 13.72
C ILE A 618 -43.09 -0.66 14.65
N ILE A 619 -43.92 0.21 14.09
CA ILE A 619 -44.64 1.27 14.80
C ILE A 619 -46.12 0.93 14.83
N PHE A 620 -46.76 1.06 15.99
CA PHE A 620 -48.21 1.03 16.12
C PHE A 620 -48.80 2.33 15.56
N ASP A 621 -49.66 2.24 14.55
CA ASP A 621 -50.15 3.41 13.81
C ASP A 621 -51.53 3.88 14.31
N GLY A 622 -52.43 2.96 14.68
CA GLY A 622 -53.73 3.33 15.26
C GLY A 622 -54.66 2.15 15.58
N ILE A 623 -55.65 2.38 16.43
CA ILE A 623 -56.73 1.42 16.73
C ILE A 623 -57.87 1.67 15.73
N LEU A 624 -58.35 0.60 15.07
CA LEU A 624 -59.45 0.65 14.10
C LEU A 624 -60.79 0.19 14.70
N SER A 625 -60.76 -0.73 15.67
CA SER A 625 -61.94 -1.12 16.47
C SER A 625 -61.48 -1.72 17.80
N GLY A 626 -62.30 -1.61 18.85
CA GLY A 626 -62.00 -2.14 20.18
C GLY A 626 -60.95 -1.32 20.95
N SER A 627 -60.13 -1.99 21.74
CA SER A 627 -58.96 -1.40 22.40
C SER A 627 -57.78 -2.36 22.43
N VAL A 628 -56.56 -1.81 22.46
CA VAL A 628 -55.31 -2.55 22.62
C VAL A 628 -54.59 -2.01 23.85
N THR A 629 -54.16 -2.89 24.76
CA THR A 629 -53.26 -2.56 25.87
C THR A 629 -52.03 -3.46 25.83
N PHE A 630 -50.95 -3.04 26.48
CA PHE A 630 -49.88 -3.95 26.88
C PHE A 630 -50.36 -4.89 28.01
N GLN A 631 -49.54 -5.88 28.35
CA GLN A 631 -49.86 -6.91 29.36
C GLN A 631 -50.07 -6.36 30.79
N ASP A 632 -49.52 -5.19 31.10
CA ASP A 632 -49.69 -4.47 32.37
C ASP A 632 -51.03 -3.68 32.45
N GLY A 633 -51.78 -3.59 31.34
CA GLY A 633 -53.00 -2.80 31.21
C GLY A 633 -52.80 -1.38 30.65
N THR A 634 -51.56 -0.97 30.37
CA THR A 634 -51.26 0.34 29.77
C THR A 634 -51.81 0.40 28.32
N PRO A 635 -52.62 1.40 27.93
CA PRO A 635 -53.10 1.55 26.56
C PRO A 635 -51.96 1.67 25.53
N VAL A 636 -52.11 1.02 24.37
CA VAL A 636 -51.21 1.21 23.23
C VAL A 636 -51.71 2.38 22.39
N THR A 637 -50.84 3.35 22.12
CA THR A 637 -51.14 4.57 21.37
C THR A 637 -50.35 4.64 20.05
N PRO A 638 -50.83 5.42 19.06
CA PRO A 638 -50.04 5.76 17.89
C PRO A 638 -48.60 6.19 18.25
N GLY A 639 -47.61 5.72 17.49
CA GLY A 639 -46.19 5.98 17.72
C GLY A 639 -45.50 5.04 18.73
N ASN A 640 -46.20 4.08 19.35
CA ASN A 640 -45.52 3.06 20.17
C ASN A 640 -44.71 2.09 19.30
N ILE A 641 -43.44 1.87 19.64
CA ILE A 641 -42.58 0.86 19.01
C ILE A 641 -42.98 -0.53 19.51
N ILE A 642 -43.16 -1.47 18.59
CA ILE A 642 -43.52 -2.86 18.86
C ILE A 642 -42.41 -3.78 18.32
N ASN A 643 -42.06 -4.81 19.11
CA ASN A 643 -41.09 -5.82 18.72
C ASN A 643 -41.71 -7.23 18.82
N SER A 644 -41.00 -8.25 18.33
CA SER A 644 -41.49 -9.63 18.29
C SER A 644 -41.86 -10.23 19.66
N ASN A 645 -41.33 -9.70 20.77
CA ASN A 645 -41.63 -10.15 22.13
C ASN A 645 -42.72 -9.31 22.83
N THR A 646 -43.20 -8.22 22.23
CA THR A 646 -44.25 -7.38 22.81
C THR A 646 -45.54 -8.18 22.99
N VAL A 647 -46.05 -8.27 24.22
CA VAL A 647 -47.33 -8.92 24.53
C VAL A 647 -48.44 -7.88 24.48
N LEU A 648 -49.42 -8.11 23.62
CA LEU A 648 -50.59 -7.26 23.40
C LEU A 648 -51.86 -7.95 23.91
N VAL A 649 -52.75 -7.17 24.51
CA VAL A 649 -54.10 -7.58 24.92
C VAL A 649 -55.10 -6.80 24.09
N TYR A 650 -55.82 -7.49 23.21
CA TYR A 650 -56.89 -6.90 22.42
C TYR A 650 -58.25 -7.17 23.04
N THR A 651 -59.03 -6.11 23.27
CA THR A 651 -60.44 -6.21 23.70
C THR A 651 -61.35 -5.79 22.53
N PRO A 652 -62.15 -6.70 21.96
CA PRO A 652 -63.11 -6.35 20.92
C PRO A 652 -64.13 -5.30 21.37
N GLN A 653 -64.52 -4.41 20.45
CA GLN A 653 -65.66 -3.52 20.64
C GLN A 653 -66.93 -4.34 20.95
N ARG A 654 -67.73 -3.87 21.91
CA ARG A 654 -68.89 -4.60 22.43
C ARG A 654 -69.86 -4.96 21.30
N GLY A 655 -70.13 -6.26 21.15
CA GLY A 655 -71.01 -6.80 20.11
C GLY A 655 -70.34 -7.21 18.79
N SER A 656 -69.08 -6.82 18.51
CA SER A 656 -68.40 -7.12 17.24
C SER A 656 -68.24 -8.63 16.98
N VAL A 657 -68.40 -9.03 15.71
CA VAL A 657 -68.35 -10.43 15.22
C VAL A 657 -67.79 -10.51 13.80
N GLY A 658 -67.18 -11.63 13.43
CA GLY A 658 -66.52 -11.85 12.14
C GLY A 658 -65.06 -11.35 12.11
N ARG A 659 -64.45 -11.28 10.92
CA ARG A 659 -63.11 -10.71 10.72
C ARG A 659 -63.21 -9.18 10.83
N VAL A 660 -62.63 -8.62 11.88
CA VAL A 660 -62.63 -7.18 12.17
C VAL A 660 -61.20 -6.64 12.08
N PRO A 661 -60.94 -5.53 11.37
CA PRO A 661 -59.67 -4.82 11.46
C PRO A 661 -59.54 -4.20 12.85
N ALA A 662 -58.52 -4.61 13.59
CA ALA A 662 -58.35 -4.26 15.00
C ALA A 662 -57.46 -3.02 15.16
N PHE A 663 -56.31 -3.00 14.49
CA PHE A 663 -55.33 -1.91 14.54
C PHE A 663 -54.43 -1.90 13.30
N THR A 664 -53.77 -0.78 13.02
CA THR A 664 -52.75 -0.63 11.98
C THR A 664 -51.33 -0.66 12.56
N ILE A 665 -50.39 -1.15 11.76
CA ILE A 665 -48.94 -1.07 12.00
C ILE A 665 -48.21 -0.53 10.77
N LYS A 666 -47.00 0.00 10.98
CA LYS A 666 -46.06 0.42 9.93
C LYS A 666 -44.68 -0.17 10.18
N ALA A 667 -43.90 -0.37 9.13
CA ALA A 667 -42.45 -0.50 9.23
C ALA A 667 -41.77 0.88 9.11
N SER A 668 -40.60 1.06 9.70
CA SER A 668 -39.76 2.24 9.51
C SER A 668 -38.27 1.89 9.57
N ASP A 669 -37.53 2.49 8.64
CA ASP A 669 -36.07 2.55 8.45
C ASP A 669 -35.39 3.62 9.37
N GLY A 670 -36.21 4.48 10.01
CA GLY A 670 -35.78 5.63 10.80
C GLY A 670 -35.75 6.97 10.05
N VAL A 671 -36.12 7.00 8.77
CA VAL A 671 -36.18 8.17 7.87
C VAL A 671 -37.58 8.32 7.25
N SER A 672 -38.16 7.21 6.82
CA SER A 672 -39.48 7.04 6.20
C SER A 672 -40.35 6.00 6.95
N GLU A 673 -41.57 5.80 6.47
CA GLU A 673 -42.52 4.81 7.00
C GLU A 673 -43.19 4.05 5.84
N SER A 674 -43.53 2.78 6.08
CA SER A 674 -44.41 2.04 5.18
C SER A 674 -45.82 2.64 5.14
N ALA A 675 -46.60 2.27 4.12
CA ALA A 675 -48.05 2.40 4.22
C ALA A 675 -48.57 1.62 5.46
N PRO A 676 -49.55 2.16 6.23
CA PRO A 676 -50.07 1.48 7.41
C PRO A 676 -50.94 0.27 7.03
N GLN A 677 -50.57 -0.90 7.55
CA GLN A 677 -51.20 -2.17 7.21
C GLN A 677 -52.06 -2.71 8.37
N SER A 678 -53.24 -3.25 8.04
CA SER A 678 -54.29 -3.57 9.01
C SER A 678 -54.19 -4.99 9.58
N ILE A 679 -53.92 -5.11 10.87
CA ILE A 679 -54.02 -6.37 11.62
C ILE A 679 -55.50 -6.71 11.85
N ASN A 680 -55.88 -7.90 11.43
CA ASN A 680 -57.27 -8.39 11.46
C ASN A 680 -57.45 -9.49 12.50
N ILE A 681 -58.48 -9.37 13.34
CA ILE A 681 -58.82 -10.35 14.38
C ILE A 681 -60.20 -10.93 14.09
N ASN A 682 -60.33 -12.26 14.14
CA ASN A 682 -61.58 -12.97 13.89
C ASN A 682 -62.35 -13.20 15.20
N ILE A 683 -63.58 -12.72 15.28
CA ILE A 683 -64.39 -12.73 16.50
C ILE A 683 -65.60 -13.65 16.33
N THR A 684 -65.59 -14.78 17.02
CA THR A 684 -66.66 -15.78 17.00
C THR A 684 -67.82 -15.38 17.94
N ARG A 685 -69.08 -15.64 17.55
CA ARG A 685 -70.24 -15.34 18.41
C ARG A 685 -70.16 -16.10 19.73
N GLN A 686 -70.45 -15.42 20.83
CA GLN A 686 -70.59 -16.06 22.13
C GLN A 686 -71.93 -16.82 22.17
N PRO A 687 -71.99 -18.07 22.67
CA PRO A 687 -73.27 -18.78 22.81
C PRO A 687 -74.20 -18.02 23.75
N ILE A 688 -75.45 -17.81 23.34
CA ILE A 688 -76.44 -17.09 24.15
C ILE A 688 -76.91 -18.03 25.28
N ILE A 689 -76.45 -17.77 26.50
CA ILE A 689 -77.07 -18.30 27.71
C ILE A 689 -78.23 -17.34 28.05
N ILE A 690 -79.43 -17.88 28.24
CA ILE A 690 -80.66 -17.10 28.47
C ILE A 690 -81.14 -17.30 29.92
N PRO A 691 -80.96 -16.31 30.82
CA PRO A 691 -81.74 -16.20 32.05
C PRO A 691 -83.14 -15.66 31.74
N PRO A 692 -84.18 -15.99 32.54
CA PRO A 692 -85.53 -15.45 32.36
C PRO A 692 -85.60 -13.94 32.69
N PRO A 693 -86.55 -13.19 32.09
CA PRO A 693 -86.57 -11.73 32.13
C PRO A 693 -87.28 -11.14 33.36
N HIS A 694 -86.93 -9.89 33.69
CA HIS A 694 -87.77 -8.94 34.46
C HIS A 694 -87.61 -7.52 33.87
N PRO A 695 -88.60 -6.62 34.06
CA PRO A 695 -88.90 -5.57 33.07
C PRO A 695 -88.61 -4.13 33.51
N GLU A 696 -88.50 -3.25 32.50
CA GLU A 696 -88.75 -1.78 32.55
C GLU A 696 -87.80 -0.94 33.46
N THR A 697 -87.55 0.35 33.24
CA THR A 697 -88.33 1.42 32.57
C THR A 697 -87.51 2.38 31.70
N ASP A 698 -88.10 2.76 30.57
CA ASP A 698 -88.14 4.09 29.91
C ASP A 698 -87.10 5.22 30.16
N ASN A 699 -86.49 5.63 29.03
CA ASN A 699 -86.58 7.00 28.44
C ASN A 699 -85.73 8.17 29.06
N PRO A 700 -85.68 9.41 28.48
CA PRO A 700 -84.50 9.73 27.65
C PRO A 700 -83.89 11.16 27.76
N GLN A 701 -82.81 11.35 27.00
CA GLN A 701 -82.40 12.62 26.34
C GLN A 701 -81.71 13.69 27.25
N PRO A 702 -81.33 14.89 26.74
CA PRO A 702 -79.91 15.22 26.51
C PRO A 702 -79.40 16.42 27.34
N ASN A 703 -78.13 16.81 27.16
CA ASN A 703 -77.69 18.16 27.53
C ASN A 703 -76.52 18.68 26.66
N PRO A 704 -76.58 19.91 26.11
CA PRO A 704 -75.47 20.59 25.45
C PRO A 704 -74.74 21.61 26.37
N GLU A 705 -73.75 22.29 25.77
CA GLU A 705 -72.80 23.29 26.27
C GLU A 705 -73.28 24.39 27.25
N THR A 706 -72.37 24.88 28.11
CA THR A 706 -72.20 26.34 28.41
C THR A 706 -70.90 26.64 29.18
N ASN A 707 -70.45 27.91 29.16
CA ASN A 707 -69.19 28.39 29.77
C ASN A 707 -69.40 29.11 31.13
N ASN A 708 -68.45 29.01 32.09
CA ASN A 708 -67.69 30.13 32.73
C ASN A 708 -66.97 29.78 34.07
N PRO A 709 -66.08 30.66 34.61
CA PRO A 709 -65.24 30.44 35.81
C PRO A 709 -65.70 31.29 37.05
N PRO A 710 -64.83 31.83 37.95
CA PRO A 710 -64.18 31.23 39.13
C PRO A 710 -64.75 31.76 40.50
N PRO A 711 -63.97 32.30 41.49
CA PRO A 711 -63.31 31.65 42.65
C PRO A 711 -63.87 32.04 44.06
N LEU A 712 -63.39 31.41 45.16
CA LEU A 712 -63.59 31.85 46.57
C LEU A 712 -62.43 31.49 47.55
N GLU A 713 -62.38 32.18 48.72
CA GLU A 713 -61.45 32.09 49.88
C GLU A 713 -62.28 31.92 51.22
N PRO A 714 -61.93 32.25 52.50
CA PRO A 714 -60.76 32.97 53.06
C PRO A 714 -60.13 32.54 54.44
N ASN A 715 -59.04 33.24 54.84
CA ASN A 715 -58.64 33.67 56.23
C ASN A 715 -58.08 32.71 57.34
N ASN A 716 -56.84 33.03 57.81
CA ASN A 716 -56.31 33.32 59.20
C ASN A 716 -56.92 32.70 60.51
N PRO A 717 -56.20 32.51 61.68
CA PRO A 717 -55.26 33.48 62.30
C PRO A 717 -54.07 33.02 63.26
N LEU A 718 -53.07 33.92 63.46
CA LEU A 718 -52.31 34.31 64.70
C LEU A 718 -51.54 33.34 65.68
N ASN A 719 -50.18 33.37 65.58
CA ASN A 719 -49.16 33.70 66.64
C ASN A 719 -48.85 32.74 67.87
N PRO A 720 -47.86 32.99 68.79
CA PRO A 720 -46.58 32.21 68.82
C PRO A 720 -45.99 31.71 70.19
N ALA A 721 -44.97 30.81 70.15
CA ALA A 721 -43.95 30.52 71.21
C ALA A 721 -42.87 29.51 70.67
N THR A 722 -41.60 29.84 70.39
CA THR A 722 -40.36 30.01 71.23
C THR A 722 -39.49 28.75 71.53
N ASN A 723 -38.15 28.96 71.47
CA ASN A 723 -37.03 28.13 71.99
C ASN A 723 -36.63 26.79 71.30
N ASN A 724 -35.36 26.34 71.28
CA ASN A 724 -34.03 27.01 71.27
C ASN A 724 -32.90 25.98 70.92
N LEU A 725 -31.61 26.42 70.92
CA LEU A 725 -30.32 25.69 70.72
C LEU A 725 -29.80 25.62 69.26
N LEU A 726 -28.48 25.75 68.96
CA LEU A 726 -27.41 26.68 69.40
C LEU A 726 -26.17 26.48 68.46
N ASN A 727 -25.28 27.48 68.36
CA ASN A 727 -23.99 27.53 67.60
C ASN A 727 -24.12 27.54 66.05
N VAL A 728 -23.62 28.51 65.24
CA VAL A 728 -22.65 29.65 65.37
C VAL A 728 -21.17 29.20 65.46
N ASP A 729 -20.14 29.77 64.79
CA ASP A 729 -19.94 30.87 63.80
C ASP A 729 -19.48 30.31 62.40
N LEU A 730 -19.31 30.99 61.24
CA LEU A 730 -19.22 32.41 60.79
C LEU A 730 -17.80 33.09 60.93
N THR A 731 -17.37 34.16 60.23
CA THR A 731 -17.63 34.76 58.88
C THR A 731 -16.45 35.67 58.43
N GLU A 732 -16.19 35.76 57.12
CA GLU A 732 -15.60 36.94 56.40
C GLU A 732 -14.13 37.36 56.78
N VAL A 733 -13.42 38.36 56.20
CA VAL A 733 -13.74 39.65 55.53
C VAL A 733 -12.67 40.12 54.50
N SER A 734 -13.11 40.85 53.45
CA SER A 734 -12.44 41.84 52.53
C SER A 734 -11.11 41.57 51.76
N ASP A 735 -11.25 41.43 50.44
CA ASP A 735 -11.01 42.49 49.40
C ASP A 735 -9.62 43.13 49.12
N SER A 736 -9.52 43.66 47.89
CA SER A 736 -8.47 44.48 47.26
C SER A 736 -7.19 43.76 46.83
N GLY A 737 -6.50 44.30 45.81
CA GLY A 737 -5.28 43.69 45.29
C GLY A 737 -4.50 44.57 44.29
N THR A 738 -3.33 44.08 43.91
CA THR A 738 -2.50 44.52 42.77
C THR A 738 -1.58 43.33 42.42
N GLY A 739 -1.09 43.25 41.18
CA GLY A 739 -0.35 42.07 40.70
C GLY A 739 1.15 42.32 40.55
N GLU A 740 1.95 41.24 40.57
CA GLU A 740 3.20 41.19 39.80
C GLU A 740 3.59 39.75 39.42
N LYS A 741 4.60 39.61 38.56
CA LYS A 741 5.09 38.32 38.05
C LYS A 741 6.26 37.80 38.89
N LYS A 742 6.23 36.54 39.34
CA LYS A 742 7.32 35.56 39.06
C LYS A 742 7.07 34.12 39.55
N THR A 743 7.93 33.25 39.02
CA THR A 743 8.28 31.89 39.41
C THR A 743 8.42 31.71 40.94
N ASP A 744 8.17 30.53 41.53
CA ASP A 744 9.02 29.34 41.33
C ASP A 744 8.47 27.99 41.86
N SER A 745 9.19 26.92 41.53
CA SER A 745 9.25 25.60 42.22
C SER A 745 7.97 24.78 42.48
N LEU A 746 7.86 23.62 41.80
CA LEU A 746 7.19 22.43 42.32
C LEU A 746 8.17 21.61 43.20
N PRO A 747 7.71 20.90 44.24
CA PRO A 747 8.60 20.25 45.21
C PRO A 747 9.31 19.02 44.64
N ILE A 748 10.60 18.89 44.95
CA ILE A 748 11.42 17.71 44.63
C ILE A 748 11.23 16.67 45.73
N LEU A 749 10.74 15.49 45.36
CA LEU A 749 10.82 14.28 46.19
C LEU A 749 12.11 13.54 45.88
N GLU A 750 13.08 13.61 46.78
CA GLU A 750 14.27 12.77 46.72
C GLU A 750 13.87 11.30 46.92
N LYS A 751 14.12 10.46 45.92
CA LYS A 751 13.91 9.00 45.98
C LYS A 751 15.26 8.30 45.78
N ASN A 752 15.56 7.32 46.63
CA ASN A 752 16.90 6.74 46.80
C ASN A 752 17.56 6.28 45.48
N GLN A 753 18.70 6.88 45.14
CA GLN A 753 19.46 6.60 43.92
C GLN A 753 19.80 5.11 43.77
N SER A 754 20.22 4.44 44.84
CA SER A 754 20.66 3.03 44.83
C SER A 754 19.59 2.01 44.40
N SER A 755 18.31 2.40 44.33
CA SER A 755 17.24 1.57 43.75
C SER A 755 17.02 1.80 42.26
N LEU A 756 17.40 2.96 41.73
CA LEU A 756 17.15 3.38 40.34
C LEU A 756 18.15 2.73 39.37
N ASP A 757 19.40 2.60 39.79
CA ASP A 757 20.50 2.08 38.97
C ASP A 757 20.26 0.62 38.53
N ALA A 758 19.78 -0.22 39.45
CA ALA A 758 19.52 -1.65 39.25
C ALA A 758 18.21 -1.97 38.49
N GLU A 759 17.34 -0.96 38.31
CA GLU A 759 16.13 -1.04 37.50
C GLU A 759 16.43 -0.57 36.07
N THR A 760 17.17 0.54 35.95
CA THR A 760 17.58 1.11 34.65
C THR A 760 18.41 0.15 33.80
N ASP A 761 19.36 -0.60 34.39
CA ASP A 761 20.22 -1.55 33.64
C ASP A 761 19.42 -2.66 32.92
N LYS A 762 18.24 -3.03 33.45
CA LYS A 762 17.35 -4.03 32.84
C LYS A 762 16.63 -3.50 31.60
N ASP A 763 16.34 -2.20 31.52
CA ASP A 763 15.58 -1.63 30.42
C ASP A 763 16.39 -1.65 29.11
N ILE A 764 17.67 -1.26 29.15
CA ILE A 764 18.52 -1.31 27.93
C ILE A 764 18.86 -2.75 27.55
N PHE A 765 19.08 -3.65 28.52
CA PHE A 765 19.24 -5.07 28.22
C PHE A 765 18.03 -5.62 27.47
N LYS A 766 16.79 -5.28 27.88
CA LYS A 766 15.56 -5.66 27.15
C LYS A 766 15.50 -5.02 25.76
N ILE A 767 15.82 -3.72 25.64
CA ILE A 767 15.68 -2.97 24.38
C ILE A 767 16.71 -3.42 23.34
N ASP A 768 18.00 -3.56 23.68
CA ASP A 768 18.99 -4.08 22.72
C ASP A 768 18.79 -5.58 22.46
N ALA A 769 18.27 -6.37 23.41
CA ALA A 769 17.83 -7.74 23.14
C ALA A 769 16.70 -7.80 22.09
N ARG A 770 15.75 -6.86 22.10
CA ARG A 770 14.68 -6.76 21.09
C ARG A 770 15.27 -6.55 19.70
N PHE A 771 16.15 -5.55 19.55
CA PHE A 771 16.85 -5.26 18.29
C PHE A 771 17.75 -6.41 17.84
N THR A 772 18.58 -6.95 18.74
CA THR A 772 19.43 -8.13 18.50
C THR A 772 18.62 -9.29 17.92
N ASN A 773 17.53 -9.67 18.58
CA ASN A 773 16.74 -10.84 18.17
C ASN A 773 15.97 -10.60 16.87
N GLN A 774 15.58 -9.37 16.54
CA GLN A 774 14.95 -9.06 15.24
C GLN A 774 15.95 -9.25 14.10
N PHE A 775 17.13 -8.62 14.18
CA PHE A 775 18.18 -8.75 13.16
C PHE A 775 18.77 -10.16 13.10
N ALA A 776 18.97 -10.84 14.23
CA ALA A 776 19.51 -12.21 14.26
C ALA A 776 18.58 -13.21 13.56
N ARG A 777 17.25 -13.09 13.76
CA ARG A 777 16.24 -13.90 13.04
C ARG A 777 16.27 -13.61 11.53
N TYR A 778 16.25 -12.33 11.16
CA TYR A 778 16.24 -11.91 9.75
C TYR A 778 17.50 -12.34 8.98
N LEU A 779 18.67 -12.25 9.63
CA LEU A 779 19.98 -12.61 9.04
C LEU A 779 20.36 -14.09 9.20
N GLY A 780 19.53 -14.90 9.85
CA GLY A 780 19.82 -16.32 10.11
C GLY A 780 21.03 -16.57 11.02
N THR A 781 21.34 -15.65 11.93
CA THR A 781 22.50 -15.76 12.84
C THR A 781 22.09 -16.18 14.25
N GLY A 782 23.02 -16.78 15.00
CA GLY A 782 22.86 -16.93 16.44
C GLY A 782 22.83 -15.56 17.15
N THR A 783 22.01 -15.45 18.19
CA THR A 783 21.95 -14.28 19.08
C THR A 783 23.25 -14.21 19.90
N PRO A 784 24.05 -13.13 19.83
CA PRO A 784 25.19 -12.92 20.71
C PRO A 784 24.76 -12.64 22.17
N PRO A 785 25.68 -12.68 23.14
CA PRO A 785 25.43 -12.13 24.48
C PRO A 785 24.98 -10.67 24.38
N ILE A 786 23.91 -10.32 25.11
CA ILE A 786 23.35 -8.97 25.10
C ILE A 786 24.15 -8.08 26.04
N LYS A 787 24.59 -6.92 25.53
CA LYS A 787 25.39 -5.93 26.27
C LYS A 787 24.52 -5.07 27.19
N GLY A 788 24.89 -4.97 28.47
CA GLY A 788 24.23 -4.11 29.47
C GLY A 788 24.59 -2.63 29.35
N ILE A 789 24.04 -1.77 30.22
CA ILE A 789 24.35 -0.32 30.22
C ILE A 789 25.81 -0.09 30.55
N LYS A 790 26.33 -0.83 31.52
CA LYS A 790 27.73 -0.72 31.93
C LYS A 790 28.68 -0.99 30.77
N GLU A 791 28.47 -2.07 30.03
CA GLU A 791 29.29 -2.42 28.86
C GLU A 791 29.13 -1.39 27.74
N ALA A 792 27.92 -0.87 27.51
CA ALA A 792 27.69 0.21 26.57
C ALA A 792 28.48 1.47 26.94
N SER A 793 28.43 1.90 28.19
CA SER A 793 29.21 3.06 28.67
C SER A 793 30.72 2.81 28.60
N GLU A 794 31.20 1.62 28.97
CA GLU A 794 32.61 1.23 28.85
C GLU A 794 33.09 1.26 27.38
N ILE A 795 32.29 0.79 26.43
CA ILE A 795 32.57 0.92 24.98
C ILE A 795 32.70 2.41 24.61
N LEU A 796 31.74 3.25 24.99
CA LEU A 796 31.73 4.68 24.63
C LEU A 796 32.93 5.44 25.26
N VAL A 797 33.35 5.09 26.47
CA VAL A 797 34.59 5.62 27.11
C VAL A 797 35.83 5.17 26.35
N ASN A 798 35.90 3.92 25.91
CA ASN A 798 37.03 3.44 25.12
C ASN A 798 37.14 4.14 23.76
N ILE A 799 36.01 4.49 23.12
CA ILE A 799 35.99 5.34 21.93
C ILE A 799 36.43 6.78 22.24
N GLU A 800 35.99 7.38 23.35
CA GLU A 800 36.45 8.71 23.79
C GLU A 800 37.96 8.74 23.98
N ASN A 801 38.51 7.74 24.66
CA ASN A 801 39.95 7.61 24.92
C ASN A 801 40.76 7.35 23.63
N ALA A 802 40.23 6.58 22.68
CA ALA A 802 40.93 6.21 21.45
C ALA A 802 40.86 7.28 20.33
N THR A 803 39.85 8.15 20.36
CA THR A 803 39.52 9.04 19.23
C THR A 803 39.34 10.52 19.58
N GLY A 804 39.14 10.85 20.86
CA GLY A 804 38.74 12.20 21.31
C GLY A 804 37.29 12.59 20.97
N VAL A 805 36.53 11.70 20.33
CA VAL A 805 35.10 11.88 20.01
C VAL A 805 34.27 11.45 21.22
N LYS A 806 33.20 12.18 21.53
CA LYS A 806 32.26 11.86 22.60
C LYS A 806 30.96 11.31 21.99
N PRO A 807 30.83 9.97 21.88
CA PRO A 807 29.64 9.34 21.33
C PRO A 807 28.48 9.20 22.34
N ALA A 808 27.26 9.21 21.81
CA ALA A 808 26.06 8.77 22.50
C ALA A 808 25.32 7.72 21.64
N LEU A 809 24.84 6.64 22.28
CA LEU A 809 23.85 5.75 21.68
C LEU A 809 22.46 6.37 21.93
N ILE A 810 21.62 6.45 20.91
CA ILE A 810 20.21 6.86 21.02
C ILE A 810 19.36 5.69 20.52
N TYR A 811 18.74 4.98 21.46
CA TYR A 811 17.66 4.05 21.14
C TYR A 811 16.38 4.84 20.89
N VAL A 812 15.71 4.55 19.77
CA VAL A 812 14.41 5.13 19.39
C VAL A 812 13.41 3.98 19.26
N SER A 813 12.48 3.92 20.20
CA SER A 813 11.51 2.83 20.37
C SER A 813 10.09 3.36 20.53
N PHE A 814 9.11 2.48 20.43
CA PHE A 814 7.72 2.77 20.77
C PHE A 814 7.26 1.86 21.91
N ILE A 815 6.46 2.41 22.84
CA ILE A 815 5.93 1.69 24.00
C ILE A 815 4.40 1.87 24.12
N PRO A 816 3.63 0.83 24.46
CA PRO A 816 2.18 0.96 24.57
C PRO A 816 1.72 2.01 25.57
N LYS A 817 0.80 2.86 25.10
CA LYS A 817 0.22 4.04 25.76
C LYS A 817 -0.38 3.78 27.15
N THR A 818 -0.74 2.53 27.43
CA THR A 818 -1.37 2.07 28.68
C THR A 818 -0.38 1.57 29.73
N LEU A 819 0.92 1.46 29.42
CA LEU A 819 1.92 0.97 30.37
C LEU A 819 2.18 1.97 31.51
N LYS A 820 2.07 1.48 32.75
CA LYS A 820 2.68 2.14 33.91
C LYS A 820 4.20 2.03 33.78
N ARG A 821 4.92 3.10 34.19
CA ARG A 821 6.35 3.30 33.91
C ARG A 821 7.29 2.16 34.35
N ASP A 822 6.84 1.36 35.30
CA ASP A 822 7.67 0.48 36.11
C ASP A 822 7.62 -1.00 35.64
N VAL A 823 6.87 -1.33 34.57
CA VAL A 823 6.76 -2.71 34.06
C VAL A 823 6.83 -2.76 32.53
N LEU A 824 8.01 -3.03 31.97
CA LEU A 824 8.17 -3.57 30.61
C LEU A 824 7.88 -5.09 30.63
N PRO A 825 6.79 -5.58 30.02
CA PRO A 825 6.48 -7.02 29.95
C PRO A 825 7.41 -7.76 28.98
N GLU A 826 7.38 -9.10 28.99
CA GLU A 826 7.96 -9.93 27.92
C GLU A 826 7.07 -9.85 26.66
N GLN A 827 7.10 -8.71 25.97
CA GLN A 827 6.13 -8.40 24.93
C GLN A 827 6.34 -9.22 23.63
N LYS A 828 5.62 -10.34 23.57
CA LYS A 828 4.93 -10.78 22.34
C LYS A 828 3.69 -9.93 22.08
N LEU A 829 3.87 -8.62 21.95
CA LEU A 829 2.85 -7.74 21.37
C LEU A 829 3.37 -7.20 20.05
N THR A 830 2.55 -7.31 19.01
CA THR A 830 2.77 -6.63 17.73
C THR A 830 2.66 -5.13 17.94
N PRO A 831 3.56 -4.30 17.36
CA PRO A 831 3.49 -2.85 17.49
C PRO A 831 2.10 -2.31 17.12
N GLN A 832 1.63 -1.31 17.86
CA GLN A 832 0.33 -0.67 17.64
C GLN A 832 0.53 0.77 17.15
N ASP A 833 -0.44 1.29 16.43
CA ASP A 833 -0.36 2.63 15.85
C ASP A 833 -0.49 3.77 16.88
N ASP A 834 -1.01 3.48 18.08
CA ASP A 834 -1.10 4.42 19.21
C ASP A 834 0.02 4.26 20.25
N ASP A 835 0.97 3.33 20.05
CA ASP A 835 2.20 3.23 20.86
C ASP A 835 2.94 4.58 20.86
N VAL A 836 3.49 4.97 22.01
CA VAL A 836 4.06 6.30 22.24
C VAL A 836 5.58 6.28 22.06
N LEU A 837 6.14 7.33 21.46
CA LEU A 837 7.58 7.47 21.22
C LEU A 837 8.40 7.50 22.53
N GLU A 838 9.41 6.64 22.60
CA GLU A 838 10.42 6.58 23.64
C GLU A 838 11.82 6.82 23.07
N LEU A 839 12.61 7.61 23.80
CA LEU A 839 14.02 7.88 23.55
C LEU A 839 14.82 7.45 24.77
N LEU A 840 15.87 6.67 24.55
CA LEU A 840 16.76 6.22 25.63
C LEU A 840 18.23 6.39 25.20
N VAL A 841 18.94 7.25 25.92
CA VAL A 841 20.30 7.68 25.57
C VAL A 841 21.34 7.13 26.53
N VAL A 842 22.41 6.54 25.99
CA VAL A 842 23.61 6.13 26.72
C VAL A 842 24.78 6.99 26.30
N THR A 843 25.60 7.41 27.27
CA THR A 843 26.85 8.14 27.06
C THR A 843 27.92 7.52 27.96
N GLY A 844 29.20 7.58 27.59
CA GLY A 844 30.26 6.95 28.39
C GLY A 844 30.37 7.42 29.85
N LYS A 845 29.82 8.59 30.20
CA LYS A 845 29.86 9.17 31.55
C LYS A 845 28.49 9.72 31.97
N GLY A 846 28.05 9.37 33.18
CA GLY A 846 26.81 9.83 33.80
C GLY A 846 25.54 9.14 33.28
N GLU A 847 24.49 9.17 34.11
CA GLU A 847 23.35 8.25 33.99
C GLU A 847 22.61 8.24 32.65
N PRO A 848 22.00 7.11 32.26
CA PRO A 848 21.12 7.01 31.10
C PRO A 848 19.99 8.04 31.11
N ILE A 849 19.60 8.53 29.94
CA ILE A 849 18.54 9.54 29.81
C ILE A 849 17.34 8.90 29.09
N ARG A 850 16.28 8.61 29.85
CA ARG A 850 14.99 8.13 29.33
C ARG A 850 14.03 9.31 29.15
N LYS A 851 13.37 9.41 27.98
CA LYS A 851 12.32 10.39 27.67
C LYS A 851 11.18 9.70 26.93
N VAL A 852 9.96 9.93 27.36
CA VAL A 852 8.74 9.58 26.60
C VAL A 852 8.19 10.88 26.01
N VAL A 853 7.89 10.87 24.71
CA VAL A 853 7.42 12.02 23.94
C VAL A 853 6.00 11.72 23.47
N ASN A 854 5.04 12.58 23.82
CA ASN A 854 3.61 12.32 23.57
C ASN A 854 3.22 12.51 22.08
N VAL A 855 3.66 11.58 21.25
CA VAL A 855 3.40 11.43 19.81
C VAL A 855 3.33 9.94 19.50
N THR A 856 2.41 9.52 18.62
CA THR A 856 2.16 8.09 18.37
C THR A 856 3.08 7.49 17.29
N ARG A 857 3.20 6.16 17.27
CA ARG A 857 3.92 5.40 16.24
C ARG A 857 3.47 5.80 14.84
N SER A 858 2.16 5.76 14.58
CA SER A 858 1.56 6.19 13.31
C SER A 858 1.97 7.61 12.90
N GLN A 859 1.95 8.57 13.83
CA GLN A 859 2.34 9.96 13.56
C GLN A 859 3.84 10.10 13.24
N VAL A 860 4.73 9.43 13.98
CA VAL A 860 6.18 9.48 13.74
C VAL A 860 6.55 8.77 12.43
N LEU A 861 5.95 7.62 12.13
CA LEU A 861 6.20 6.89 10.88
C LEU A 861 5.66 7.61 9.65
N ALA A 862 4.45 8.19 9.71
CA ALA A 862 3.92 9.02 8.64
C ALA A 862 4.81 10.24 8.36
N MET A 863 5.31 10.90 9.42
CA MET A 863 6.24 12.03 9.29
C MET A 863 7.62 11.60 8.74
N SER A 864 8.13 10.42 9.13
CA SER A 864 9.36 9.81 8.58
C SER A 864 9.23 9.55 7.09
N LYS A 865 8.10 8.99 6.64
CA LYS A 865 7.79 8.73 5.23
C LYS A 865 7.65 10.03 4.45
N GLN A 866 6.91 11.02 4.97
CA GLN A 866 6.77 12.36 4.36
C GLN A 866 8.12 13.08 4.24
N PHE A 867 8.94 13.07 5.30
CA PHE A 867 10.28 13.66 5.29
C PHE A 867 11.16 13.03 4.21
N THR A 868 11.20 11.70 4.16
CA THR A 868 12.07 10.99 3.22
C THR A 868 11.61 11.20 1.77
N ASN A 869 10.30 11.11 1.50
CA ASN A 869 9.71 11.39 0.18
C ASN A 869 9.94 12.84 -0.30
N ASN A 870 10.04 13.81 0.61
CA ASN A 870 10.30 15.20 0.26
C ASN A 870 11.81 15.45 0.03
N VAL A 871 12.70 14.76 0.76
CA VAL A 871 14.15 14.86 0.54
C VAL A 871 14.59 14.20 -0.77
N THR A 872 13.96 13.10 -1.18
CA THR A 872 14.29 12.40 -2.43
C THR A 872 13.94 13.20 -3.70
N GLN A 873 13.05 14.20 -3.60
CA GLN A 873 12.62 15.02 -4.74
C GLN A 873 13.47 16.29 -4.84
N ALA A 874 14.60 16.20 -5.55
CA ALA A 874 15.58 17.28 -5.70
C ALA A 874 15.04 18.59 -6.32
N THR A 875 13.87 18.54 -6.97
CA THR A 875 13.15 19.69 -7.53
C THR A 875 12.31 20.45 -6.50
N LEU A 876 11.89 19.80 -5.41
CA LEU A 876 10.95 20.37 -4.43
C LEU A 876 11.69 21.10 -3.31
N LEU A 877 12.24 22.26 -3.65
CA LEU A 877 12.98 23.13 -2.74
C LEU A 877 12.23 23.33 -1.41
N ASN A 878 12.93 23.05 -0.31
CA ASN A 878 12.50 23.28 1.07
C ASN A 878 11.26 22.50 1.57
N SER A 879 10.57 21.72 0.72
CA SER A 879 9.38 20.92 1.07
C SER A 879 9.61 19.94 2.24
N TYR A 880 10.85 19.50 2.45
CA TYR A 880 11.28 18.60 3.51
C TYR A 880 11.53 19.31 4.85
N LEU A 881 11.68 20.64 4.90
CA LEU A 881 12.05 21.36 6.13
C LEU A 881 10.98 21.23 7.23
N THR A 882 9.70 21.31 6.87
CA THR A 882 8.59 21.15 7.83
C THR A 882 8.60 19.78 8.51
N PRO A 883 8.60 18.64 7.78
CA PRO A 883 8.67 17.32 8.43
C PRO A 883 10.03 17.05 9.10
N ALA A 884 11.15 17.54 8.54
CA ALA A 884 12.47 17.48 9.19
C ALA A 884 12.49 18.19 10.56
N THR A 885 11.79 19.32 10.68
CA THR A 885 11.69 20.11 11.92
C THR A 885 10.79 19.42 12.94
N LYS A 886 9.64 18.85 12.51
CA LYS A 886 8.78 18.04 13.40
C LYS A 886 9.54 16.85 13.97
N LEU A 887 10.25 16.09 13.13
CA LEU A 887 11.08 14.96 13.57
C LEU A 887 12.25 15.39 14.45
N TYR A 888 12.94 16.50 14.16
CA TYR A 888 13.97 17.05 15.06
C TYR A 888 13.39 17.40 16.44
N ASN A 889 12.21 18.02 16.47
CA ASN A 889 11.55 18.43 17.70
C ASN A 889 11.04 17.25 18.54
N TRP A 890 10.75 16.10 17.93
CA TRP A 890 10.42 14.87 18.64
C TRP A 890 11.65 14.07 19.07
N LEU A 891 12.68 13.96 18.22
CA LEU A 891 13.81 13.03 18.41
C LEU A 891 15.05 13.65 19.06
N ILE A 892 15.31 14.95 18.83
CA ILE A 892 16.58 15.61 19.20
C ILE A 892 16.36 16.72 20.23
N ALA A 893 15.36 17.57 20.04
CA ALA A 893 15.09 18.70 20.95
C ALA A 893 14.91 18.27 22.44
N PRO A 894 14.24 17.15 22.79
CA PRO A 894 14.12 16.70 24.18
C PRO A 894 15.44 16.25 24.84
N LEU A 895 16.48 16.06 24.02
CA LEU A 895 17.82 15.59 24.42
C LEU A 895 18.88 16.71 24.37
N LYS A 896 18.61 17.82 23.66
CA LYS A 896 19.58 18.87 23.28
C LYS A 896 20.41 19.38 24.46
N TYR A 897 19.77 19.70 25.58
CA TYR A 897 20.46 20.18 26.80
C TYR A 897 21.43 19.12 27.37
N ASN A 898 21.00 17.86 27.47
CA ASN A 898 21.83 16.77 27.99
C ASN A 898 23.02 16.46 27.07
N LEU A 899 22.81 16.45 25.75
CA LEU A 899 23.86 16.24 24.76
C LEU A 899 24.91 17.37 24.82
N GLN A 900 24.47 18.62 24.95
CA GLN A 900 25.35 19.78 25.09
C GLN A 900 26.12 19.76 26.43
N ALA A 901 25.45 19.48 27.55
CA ALA A 901 26.08 19.41 28.87
C ALA A 901 27.14 18.31 28.97
N ARG A 902 26.95 17.17 28.26
CA ARG A 902 27.94 16.08 28.16
C ARG A 902 28.94 16.27 27.01
N GLN A 903 28.86 17.37 26.25
CA GLN A 903 29.71 17.71 25.09
C GLN A 903 29.73 16.62 24.00
N ILE A 904 28.60 15.96 23.76
CA ILE A 904 28.45 14.92 22.75
C ILE A 904 28.65 15.51 21.35
N ASN A 905 29.37 14.79 20.48
CA ASN A 905 29.63 15.20 19.09
C ASN A 905 29.52 14.03 18.07
N ASN A 906 29.17 12.83 18.54
CA ASN A 906 28.76 11.69 17.71
C ASN A 906 27.45 11.08 18.25
N LEU A 907 26.48 10.87 17.38
CA LEU A 907 25.17 10.27 17.70
C LEU A 907 24.99 8.98 16.90
N VAL A 908 24.76 7.88 17.61
CA VAL A 908 24.60 6.55 17.02
C VAL A 908 23.19 6.07 17.29
N PHE A 909 22.39 5.98 16.25
CA PHE A 909 20.96 5.68 16.34
C PHE A 909 20.71 4.17 16.22
N ILE A 910 19.89 3.64 17.13
CA ILE A 910 19.39 2.26 17.10
C ILE A 910 17.85 2.37 17.09
N VAL A 911 17.24 2.20 15.92
CA VAL A 911 15.85 2.65 15.67
C VAL A 911 14.91 1.53 15.28
N ASP A 912 13.66 1.69 15.71
CA ASP A 912 12.55 0.81 15.36
C ASP A 912 12.27 0.72 13.85
N ALA A 913 11.49 -0.27 13.46
CA ALA A 913 11.08 -0.45 12.07
C ALA A 913 10.17 0.71 11.61
N GLY A 914 10.38 1.16 10.36
CA GLY A 914 9.76 2.36 9.78
C GLY A 914 10.63 3.63 9.90
N LEU A 915 11.78 3.55 10.58
CA LEU A 915 12.71 4.65 10.82
C LEU A 915 14.13 4.41 10.28
N ARG A 916 14.46 3.20 9.82
CA ARG A 916 15.86 2.83 9.52
C ARG A 916 16.39 3.45 8.23
N THR A 917 15.50 3.86 7.33
CA THR A 917 15.81 4.59 6.10
C THR A 917 15.56 6.10 6.21
N MET A 918 15.27 6.63 7.40
CA MET A 918 15.05 8.06 7.61
C MET A 918 16.36 8.85 7.45
N PRO A 919 16.40 9.97 6.70
CA PRO A 919 17.61 10.78 6.52
C PRO A 919 17.95 11.64 7.76
N ILE A 920 18.36 10.97 8.84
CA ILE A 920 18.72 11.54 10.15
C ILE A 920 19.68 12.74 10.03
N ALA A 921 20.63 12.70 9.10
CA ALA A 921 21.57 13.79 8.83
C ALA A 921 20.89 15.13 8.47
N ALA A 922 19.74 15.07 7.79
CA ALA A 922 18.98 16.23 7.32
C ALA A 922 17.83 16.65 8.27
N LEU A 923 17.73 16.09 9.48
CA LEU A 923 16.88 16.65 10.53
C LEU A 923 17.31 18.09 10.83
N TYR A 924 16.35 19.00 10.98
CA TYR A 924 16.59 20.45 10.94
C TYR A 924 16.08 21.13 12.22
N ASP A 925 16.90 21.95 12.88
CA ASP A 925 16.54 22.58 14.18
C ASP A 925 15.78 23.92 14.04
N GLY A 926 15.32 24.23 12.83
CA GLY A 926 14.78 25.54 12.45
C GLY A 926 15.84 26.52 11.92
N LYS A 927 17.13 26.27 12.15
CA LYS A 927 18.23 27.14 11.69
C LYS A 927 19.38 26.41 10.99
N GLN A 928 19.61 25.15 11.33
CA GLN A 928 20.78 24.36 10.91
C GLN A 928 20.44 22.87 10.91
N TYR A 929 21.19 22.08 10.15
CA TYR A 929 21.00 20.62 10.10
C TYR A 929 21.71 19.90 11.25
N LEU A 930 21.20 18.73 11.64
CA LEU A 930 21.79 17.89 12.68
C LEU A 930 23.27 17.57 12.37
N ILE A 931 23.57 17.30 11.10
CA ILE A 931 24.92 16.99 10.59
C ILE A 931 25.93 18.14 10.75
N GLU A 932 25.49 19.39 10.90
CA GLU A 932 26.40 20.51 11.14
C GLU A 932 26.98 20.49 12.56
N ASN A 933 26.26 19.91 13.51
CA ASN A 933 26.60 19.85 14.93
C ASN A 933 27.19 18.49 15.33
N TYR A 934 26.63 17.39 14.82
CA TYR A 934 26.98 16.03 15.24
C TYR A 934 27.35 15.14 14.05
N SER A 935 28.32 14.25 14.24
CA SER A 935 28.50 13.10 13.32
C SER A 935 27.42 12.06 13.63
N VAL A 936 26.83 11.44 12.61
CA VAL A 936 25.72 10.49 12.79
C VAL A 936 26.06 9.11 12.22
N GLY A 937 25.50 8.07 12.82
CA GLY A 937 25.53 6.70 12.32
C GLY A 937 24.28 5.92 12.72
N LEU A 938 24.02 4.83 12.02
CA LEU A 938 22.95 3.87 12.26
C LEU A 938 23.56 2.54 12.70
N MET A 939 23.11 1.98 13.82
CA MET A 939 23.59 0.70 14.34
C MET A 939 22.39 -0.27 14.47
N PRO A 940 22.46 -1.51 13.94
CA PRO A 940 21.33 -2.45 14.01
C PRO A 940 21.00 -2.85 15.45
N SER A 941 22.05 -3.04 16.25
CA SER A 941 22.04 -3.35 17.67
C SER A 941 23.47 -3.18 18.18
N LEU A 942 23.63 -2.80 19.44
CA LEU A 942 24.93 -2.73 20.08
C LEU A 942 25.58 -4.12 20.20
N SER A 943 24.79 -5.16 20.49
CA SER A 943 25.26 -6.53 20.71
C SER A 943 25.67 -7.25 19.42
N LEU A 944 25.01 -6.98 18.29
CA LEU A 944 25.40 -7.52 16.98
C LEU A 944 26.60 -6.83 16.33
N THR A 945 27.01 -5.66 16.84
CA THR A 945 28.05 -4.84 16.21
C THR A 945 29.41 -5.05 16.88
N ASP A 946 30.45 -5.27 16.07
CA ASP A 946 31.84 -5.19 16.54
C ASP A 946 32.23 -3.73 16.75
N THR A 947 32.23 -3.34 18.02
CA THR A 947 32.50 -1.99 18.51
C THR A 947 34.00 -1.68 18.70
N GLN A 948 34.92 -2.59 18.34
CA GLN A 948 36.36 -2.32 18.43
C GLN A 948 36.82 -1.32 17.36
N TYR A 949 37.31 -0.16 17.81
CA TYR A 949 37.91 0.87 16.94
C TYR A 949 39.24 0.41 16.33
N ILE A 950 39.41 0.66 15.02
CA ILE A 950 40.63 0.41 14.25
C ILE A 950 40.86 1.61 13.33
N ASP A 951 42.06 2.20 13.35
CA ASP A 951 42.38 3.34 12.48
C ASP A 951 42.68 2.89 11.03
N ILE A 952 41.69 3.06 10.16
CA ILE A 952 41.77 2.65 8.75
C ILE A 952 42.62 3.57 7.87
N LYS A 953 43.22 4.66 8.38
CA LYS A 953 44.03 5.62 7.59
C LYS A 953 45.24 5.00 6.88
N LYS A 954 45.66 3.80 7.27
CA LYS A 954 46.75 3.01 6.64
C LYS A 954 46.27 1.81 5.82
N SER A 955 44.97 1.56 5.76
CA SER A 955 44.38 0.49 4.96
C SER A 955 44.44 0.82 3.47
N GLU A 956 44.55 -0.18 2.60
CA GLU A 956 44.34 -0.02 1.16
C GLU A 956 42.87 -0.24 0.77
N VAL A 957 42.47 0.41 -0.34
CA VAL A 957 41.14 0.30 -0.96
C VAL A 957 41.16 -0.74 -2.09
N LEU A 958 40.24 -1.69 -2.05
CA LEU A 958 39.83 -2.46 -3.22
C LEU A 958 38.62 -1.76 -3.85
N GLY A 959 38.86 -0.97 -4.90
CA GLY A 959 37.82 -0.31 -5.68
C GLY A 959 37.38 -1.21 -6.84
N MET A 960 36.10 -1.50 -6.95
CA MET A 960 35.56 -2.26 -8.08
C MET A 960 34.22 -1.65 -8.53
N GLY A 961 33.87 -1.78 -9.81
CA GLY A 961 32.59 -1.25 -10.29
C GLY A 961 32.27 -1.53 -11.75
N ALA A 962 31.05 -1.17 -12.14
CA ALA A 962 30.57 -1.24 -13.52
C ALA A 962 29.96 0.10 -13.91
N SER A 963 30.32 0.59 -15.10
CA SER A 963 29.78 1.84 -15.69
C SER A 963 28.83 1.58 -16.86
N GLN A 964 28.70 0.31 -17.28
CA GLN A 964 27.89 -0.16 -18.40
C GLN A 964 27.13 -1.41 -17.96
N PHE A 965 25.88 -1.54 -18.39
CA PHE A 965 24.98 -2.64 -18.04
C PHE A 965 24.12 -3.00 -19.26
N MET A 966 23.63 -4.24 -19.33
CA MET A 966 22.73 -4.67 -20.41
C MET A 966 21.25 -4.34 -20.14
N ASN A 967 20.85 -4.26 -18.86
CA ASN A 967 19.44 -4.17 -18.42
C ASN A 967 19.19 -3.02 -17.43
N GLN A 968 20.12 -2.07 -17.29
CA GLN A 968 20.07 -0.94 -16.35
C GLN A 968 20.79 0.28 -16.95
N ASP A 969 20.53 1.47 -16.42
CA ASP A 969 21.15 2.70 -16.90
C ASP A 969 22.67 2.73 -16.70
N PRO A 970 23.46 3.28 -17.63
CA PRO A 970 24.90 3.42 -17.46
C PRO A 970 25.25 4.44 -16.36
N LEU A 971 26.36 4.19 -15.66
CA LEU A 971 26.86 5.05 -14.57
C LEU A 971 28.20 5.68 -14.98
N PRO A 972 28.20 6.80 -15.73
CA PRO A 972 29.39 7.32 -16.39
C PRO A 972 30.45 7.87 -15.43
N SER A 973 30.14 8.19 -14.17
CA SER A 973 31.13 8.64 -13.18
C SER A 973 31.93 7.51 -12.55
N VAL A 974 31.44 6.27 -12.53
CA VAL A 974 32.11 5.12 -11.88
C VAL A 974 33.61 5.00 -12.23
N PRO A 975 34.06 5.14 -13.49
CA PRO A 975 35.49 5.10 -13.83
C PRO A 975 36.27 6.27 -13.23
N SER A 976 35.68 7.47 -13.21
CA SER A 976 36.27 8.70 -12.65
C SER A 976 36.30 8.68 -11.12
N GLU A 977 35.29 8.11 -10.47
CA GLU A 977 35.19 7.89 -9.04
C GLU A 977 36.28 6.93 -8.57
N LEU A 978 36.28 5.70 -9.10
CA LEU A 978 37.26 4.66 -8.74
C LEU A 978 38.70 5.14 -8.97
N THR A 979 38.97 5.77 -10.12
CA THR A 979 40.29 6.32 -10.45
C THR A 979 40.70 7.43 -9.49
N THR A 980 39.79 8.36 -9.16
CA THR A 980 40.08 9.45 -8.22
C THR A 980 40.34 8.92 -6.81
N ILE A 981 39.54 7.96 -6.34
CA ILE A 981 39.74 7.28 -5.05
C ILE A 981 41.10 6.57 -5.03
N THR A 982 41.37 5.62 -5.93
CA THR A 982 42.52 4.71 -5.80
C THR A 982 43.85 5.24 -6.34
N GLN A 983 43.86 6.34 -7.10
CA GLN A 983 45.10 6.91 -7.67
C GLN A 983 45.46 8.29 -7.10
N LYS A 984 44.47 9.10 -6.68
CA LYS A 984 44.71 10.46 -6.14
C LYS A 984 44.50 10.53 -4.63
N LEU A 985 43.41 9.94 -4.13
CA LEU A 985 42.98 10.14 -2.74
C LEU A 985 43.50 9.07 -1.78
N TRP A 986 43.65 7.81 -2.20
CA TRP A 986 43.93 6.68 -1.30
C TRP A 986 44.70 5.56 -2.02
N PRO A 987 45.69 4.90 -1.39
CA PRO A 987 46.36 3.75 -2.01
C PRO A 987 45.37 2.57 -2.19
N GLY A 988 45.38 1.94 -3.36
CA GLY A 988 44.46 0.85 -3.67
C GLY A 988 44.65 0.20 -5.03
N ARG A 989 43.71 -0.67 -5.40
CA ARG A 989 43.59 -1.29 -6.74
C ARG A 989 42.19 -1.02 -7.29
N VAL A 990 42.10 -0.85 -8.61
CA VAL A 990 40.84 -0.61 -9.34
C VAL A 990 40.56 -1.74 -10.33
N PHE A 991 39.28 -2.15 -10.43
CA PHE A 991 38.78 -3.09 -11.43
C PHE A 991 37.42 -2.60 -11.96
N LEU A 992 37.28 -2.51 -13.28
CA LEU A 992 36.09 -1.95 -13.95
C LEU A 992 35.46 -3.00 -14.88
N ASN A 993 34.15 -2.93 -15.09
CA ASN A 993 33.37 -3.69 -16.08
C ASN A 993 33.74 -5.17 -16.10
N GLU A 994 34.36 -5.70 -17.16
CA GLU A 994 34.72 -7.11 -17.32
C GLU A 994 35.58 -7.67 -16.19
N ALA A 995 36.29 -6.81 -15.45
CA ALA A 995 37.08 -7.19 -14.29
C ALA A 995 36.30 -7.13 -12.95
N PHE A 996 35.09 -6.58 -12.92
CA PHE A 996 34.21 -6.51 -11.75
C PHE A 996 33.27 -7.73 -11.67
N THR A 997 33.88 -8.90 -11.46
CA THR A 997 33.18 -10.18 -11.31
C THR A 997 33.31 -10.75 -9.89
N LEU A 998 32.37 -11.62 -9.51
CA LEU A 998 32.37 -12.30 -8.20
C LEU A 998 33.67 -13.09 -7.97
N THR A 999 34.15 -13.75 -9.02
CA THR A 999 35.40 -14.53 -9.02
C THR A 999 36.62 -13.64 -8.78
N ASN A 1000 36.71 -12.49 -9.46
CA ASN A 1000 37.82 -11.57 -9.25
C ASN A 1000 37.78 -10.93 -7.85
N LEU A 1001 36.61 -10.49 -7.39
CA LEU A 1001 36.42 -9.93 -6.04
C LEU A 1001 36.96 -10.90 -4.96
N LYS A 1002 36.61 -12.20 -5.04
CA LYS A 1002 37.16 -13.24 -4.14
C LYS A 1002 38.67 -13.42 -4.29
N ALA A 1003 39.20 -13.46 -5.52
CA ALA A 1003 40.62 -13.64 -5.78
C ALA A 1003 41.47 -12.48 -5.22
N GLN A 1004 41.04 -11.22 -5.39
CA GLN A 1004 41.75 -10.06 -4.86
C GLN A 1004 41.76 -10.03 -3.33
N ARG A 1005 40.64 -10.39 -2.68
CA ARG A 1005 40.55 -10.55 -1.21
C ARG A 1005 41.50 -11.62 -0.67
N GLN A 1006 41.70 -12.71 -1.40
CA GLN A 1006 42.64 -13.78 -1.03
C GLN A 1006 44.10 -13.38 -1.23
N GLN A 1007 44.40 -12.56 -2.25
CA GLN A 1007 45.76 -12.05 -2.50
C GLN A 1007 46.22 -11.03 -1.46
N LYS A 1008 45.32 -10.17 -0.95
CA LYS A 1008 45.69 -9.09 -0.02
C LYS A 1008 44.56 -8.64 0.89
N ALA A 1009 44.91 -8.35 2.15
CA ALA A 1009 44.02 -7.72 3.11
C ALA A 1009 43.81 -6.22 2.80
N PHE A 1010 42.73 -5.90 2.09
CA PHE A 1010 42.26 -4.52 1.95
C PHE A 1010 41.38 -4.15 3.15
N GLY A 1011 41.72 -3.11 3.91
CA GLY A 1011 40.85 -2.70 5.03
C GLY A 1011 39.57 -2.00 4.55
N ILE A 1012 39.55 -1.51 3.30
CA ILE A 1012 38.40 -0.85 2.68
C ILE A 1012 38.04 -1.58 1.38
N VAL A 1013 36.76 -1.88 1.19
CA VAL A 1013 36.20 -2.37 -0.09
C VAL A 1013 35.17 -1.35 -0.57
N HIS A 1014 35.28 -0.90 -1.82
CA HIS A 1014 34.38 0.10 -2.39
C HIS A 1014 33.83 -0.41 -3.72
N LEU A 1015 32.50 -0.51 -3.80
CA LEU A 1015 31.76 -1.04 -4.94
C LEU A 1015 30.90 0.10 -5.52
N ALA A 1016 31.10 0.42 -6.80
CA ALA A 1016 30.40 1.51 -7.51
C ALA A 1016 29.66 0.93 -8.73
N THR A 1017 28.33 0.84 -8.66
CA THR A 1017 27.49 0.01 -9.54
C THR A 1017 26.00 0.30 -9.25
N HIS A 1018 25.06 -0.59 -9.59
CA HIS A 1018 23.68 -0.59 -9.07
C HIS A 1018 23.49 -1.61 -7.95
N GLY A 1019 22.57 -1.35 -7.01
CA GLY A 1019 22.17 -2.30 -5.97
C GLY A 1019 20.79 -2.01 -5.39
N GLU A 1020 20.02 -3.06 -5.12
CA GLU A 1020 18.62 -2.98 -4.70
C GLU A 1020 18.40 -3.72 -3.37
N PHE A 1021 17.90 -3.01 -2.35
CA PHE A 1021 17.37 -3.62 -1.12
C PHE A 1021 15.86 -3.82 -1.24
N ASN A 1022 15.48 -5.03 -1.63
CA ASN A 1022 14.10 -5.48 -1.80
C ASN A 1022 13.52 -6.07 -0.51
N SER A 1023 12.19 -6.07 -0.41
CA SER A 1023 11.44 -6.61 0.72
C SER A 1023 11.50 -8.14 0.83
N GLY A 1024 11.13 -8.66 2.00
CA GLY A 1024 11.14 -10.09 2.30
C GLY A 1024 12.55 -10.65 2.57
N ALA A 1025 12.82 -11.86 2.08
CA ALA A 1025 14.03 -12.61 2.41
C ALA A 1025 15.32 -11.93 1.85
N PRO A 1026 16.47 -12.02 2.55
CA PRO A 1026 17.69 -11.33 2.13
C PRO A 1026 18.13 -11.60 0.67
N ASN A 1027 17.91 -12.80 0.15
CA ASN A 1027 18.26 -13.19 -1.21
C ASN A 1027 17.46 -12.45 -2.32
N ASN A 1028 16.38 -11.73 -1.96
CA ASN A 1028 15.69 -10.79 -2.86
C ASN A 1028 16.53 -9.52 -3.13
N SER A 1029 17.39 -9.14 -2.18
CA SER A 1029 18.29 -7.98 -2.30
C SER A 1029 19.60 -8.36 -2.97
N TYR A 1030 20.15 -7.47 -3.80
CA TYR A 1030 21.37 -7.75 -4.58
C TYR A 1030 22.23 -6.52 -4.88
N ILE A 1031 23.51 -6.77 -5.13
CA ILE A 1031 24.45 -5.83 -5.76
C ILE A 1031 24.71 -6.33 -7.18
N GLN A 1032 24.55 -5.47 -8.19
CA GLN A 1032 24.85 -5.80 -9.57
C GLN A 1032 26.38 -5.85 -9.76
N LEU A 1033 26.91 -7.00 -10.18
CA LEU A 1033 28.27 -7.13 -10.71
C LEU A 1033 28.18 -7.12 -12.24
N TRP A 1034 29.31 -7.18 -12.93
CA TRP A 1034 29.33 -7.24 -14.40
C TRP A 1034 28.67 -8.51 -14.96
N ASP A 1035 29.00 -9.66 -14.36
CA ASP A 1035 28.63 -10.99 -14.84
C ASP A 1035 27.40 -11.58 -14.12
N THR A 1036 27.03 -11.06 -12.96
CA THR A 1036 26.01 -11.68 -12.09
C THR A 1036 25.44 -10.71 -11.06
N GLN A 1037 24.38 -11.14 -10.36
CA GLN A 1037 23.82 -10.45 -9.20
C GLN A 1037 24.30 -11.09 -7.91
N LEU A 1038 25.12 -10.37 -7.15
CA LEU A 1038 25.59 -10.79 -5.83
C LEU A 1038 24.46 -10.59 -4.80
N ARG A 1039 23.81 -11.67 -4.40
CA ARG A 1039 22.66 -11.63 -3.48
C ARG A 1039 23.08 -11.45 -2.02
N MET A 1040 22.24 -10.85 -1.20
CA MET A 1040 22.60 -10.45 0.18
C MET A 1040 22.93 -11.63 1.10
N ASP A 1041 22.36 -12.81 0.86
CA ASP A 1041 22.68 -14.09 1.51
C ASP A 1041 24.08 -14.63 1.12
N GLN A 1042 24.57 -14.28 -0.08
CA GLN A 1042 25.87 -14.68 -0.60
C GLN A 1042 27.01 -13.78 -0.10
N ILE A 1043 26.75 -12.53 0.31
CA ILE A 1043 27.81 -11.61 0.77
C ILE A 1043 28.53 -12.15 2.00
N ARG A 1044 27.81 -12.79 2.94
CA ARG A 1044 28.40 -13.47 4.11
C ARG A 1044 29.42 -14.56 3.70
N GLN A 1045 29.24 -15.17 2.53
CA GLN A 1045 30.11 -16.22 1.97
C GLN A 1045 31.36 -15.66 1.27
N LEU A 1046 31.56 -14.32 1.25
CA LEU A 1046 32.78 -13.68 0.77
C LEU A 1046 33.90 -13.68 1.83
N GLY A 1047 33.59 -14.01 3.09
CA GLY A 1047 34.59 -14.10 4.16
C GLY A 1047 35.27 -12.76 4.47
N TRP A 1048 34.55 -11.64 4.38
CA TRP A 1048 35.09 -10.30 4.65
C TRP A 1048 35.51 -10.06 6.12
N ASN A 1049 35.30 -11.04 7.00
CA ASN A 1049 35.88 -11.09 8.33
C ASN A 1049 37.30 -11.71 8.37
N ASN A 1050 37.78 -12.37 7.32
CA ASN A 1050 39.11 -12.99 7.26
C ASN A 1050 39.74 -12.99 5.84
N PRO A 1051 40.71 -12.10 5.55
CA PRO A 1051 41.12 -10.97 6.38
C PRO A 1051 39.95 -9.98 6.59
N PRO A 1052 39.96 -9.17 7.66
CA PRO A 1052 38.86 -8.25 7.95
C PRO A 1052 38.68 -7.16 6.87
N VAL A 1053 37.46 -6.64 6.79
CA VAL A 1053 37.09 -5.39 6.14
C VAL A 1053 36.56 -4.48 7.25
N GLU A 1054 37.16 -3.30 7.37
CA GLU A 1054 36.82 -2.30 8.38
C GLU A 1054 35.79 -1.29 7.87
N LEU A 1055 35.67 -1.16 6.54
CA LEU A 1055 34.67 -0.35 5.86
C LEU A 1055 34.34 -0.93 4.48
N VAL A 1056 33.06 -1.20 4.24
CA VAL A 1056 32.49 -1.38 2.90
C VAL A 1056 31.86 -0.06 2.45
N VAL A 1057 32.03 0.34 1.19
CA VAL A 1057 31.33 1.48 0.61
C VAL A 1057 30.54 1.00 -0.61
N LEU A 1058 29.23 1.26 -0.64
CA LEU A 1058 28.36 0.95 -1.77
C LEU A 1058 27.89 2.25 -2.44
N SER A 1059 28.63 2.72 -3.44
CA SER A 1059 28.21 3.81 -4.35
C SER A 1059 27.21 3.25 -5.36
N ALA A 1060 26.04 2.80 -4.88
CA ALA A 1060 25.17 1.95 -5.68
C ALA A 1060 23.70 1.82 -5.27
N CYS A 1061 23.35 2.06 -4.01
CA CYS A 1061 22.17 1.42 -3.42
C CYS A 1061 20.88 2.24 -3.44
N ARG A 1062 19.78 1.58 -3.75
CA ARG A 1062 18.42 2.00 -3.45
C ARG A 1062 17.85 1.14 -2.32
N THR A 1063 17.06 1.73 -1.43
CA THR A 1063 16.22 0.98 -0.49
C THR A 1063 14.75 1.09 -0.87
N ALA A 1064 13.95 0.05 -0.57
CA ALA A 1064 12.50 0.13 -0.66
C ALA A 1064 11.95 0.98 0.51
N LEU A 1065 11.93 2.30 0.30
CA LEU A 1065 11.52 3.31 1.28
C LEU A 1065 10.13 3.00 1.89
N GLY A 1066 10.08 2.87 3.22
CA GLY A 1066 8.84 2.59 3.95
C GLY A 1066 8.40 1.11 3.92
N ASN A 1067 9.32 0.18 3.66
CA ASN A 1067 9.09 -1.26 3.85
C ASN A 1067 9.98 -1.81 4.99
N GLU A 1068 9.35 -2.28 6.07
CA GLU A 1068 10.04 -2.71 7.31
C GLU A 1068 10.98 -3.92 7.13
N ASP A 1069 10.74 -4.79 6.13
CA ASP A 1069 11.61 -5.93 5.81
C ASP A 1069 12.84 -5.52 4.99
N ALA A 1070 12.67 -4.63 4.01
CA ALA A 1070 13.79 -4.07 3.26
C ALA A 1070 14.70 -3.22 4.15
N GLU A 1071 14.12 -2.51 5.13
CA GLU A 1071 14.85 -1.82 6.20
C GLU A 1071 15.75 -2.76 7.02
N LEU A 1072 15.33 -4.02 7.26
CA LEU A 1072 16.17 -5.03 7.93
C LEU A 1072 17.35 -5.47 7.05
N GLY A 1073 17.14 -5.60 5.73
CA GLY A 1073 18.20 -5.87 4.75
C GLY A 1073 19.25 -4.74 4.69
N PHE A 1074 18.77 -3.50 4.62
CA PHE A 1074 19.62 -2.30 4.58
C PHE A 1074 20.39 -2.07 5.88
N ALA A 1075 19.71 -1.96 7.02
CA ALA A 1075 20.38 -1.72 8.30
C ALA A 1075 21.26 -2.93 8.68
N GLY A 1076 20.78 -4.16 8.44
CA GLY A 1076 21.53 -5.38 8.67
C GLY A 1076 22.76 -5.57 7.76
N PHE A 1077 22.96 -4.72 6.74
CA PHE A 1077 23.97 -4.90 5.71
C PHE A 1077 25.37 -5.16 6.28
N ALA A 1078 25.85 -4.33 7.22
CA ALA A 1078 27.21 -4.48 7.76
C ALA A 1078 27.42 -5.84 8.46
N VAL A 1079 26.46 -6.24 9.30
CA VAL A 1079 26.44 -7.51 10.04
C VAL A 1079 26.33 -8.72 9.12
N GLN A 1080 25.58 -8.58 8.02
CA GLN A 1080 25.42 -9.62 7.00
C GLN A 1080 26.64 -9.76 6.08
N ALA A 1081 27.26 -8.64 5.73
CA ALA A 1081 28.47 -8.59 4.95
C ALA A 1081 29.73 -8.99 5.75
N GLY A 1082 29.66 -9.05 7.08
CA GLY A 1082 30.79 -9.41 7.95
C GLY A 1082 31.86 -8.32 8.05
N THR A 1083 31.48 -7.07 7.81
CA THR A 1083 32.31 -5.87 7.98
C THR A 1083 31.95 -5.16 9.28
N LYS A 1084 32.88 -4.40 9.88
CA LYS A 1084 32.55 -3.56 11.03
C LYS A 1084 31.62 -2.41 10.66
N SER A 1085 31.82 -1.84 9.47
CA SER A 1085 31.16 -0.63 9.00
C SER A 1085 30.75 -0.75 7.54
N ALA A 1086 29.64 -0.13 7.16
CA ALA A 1086 29.26 0.07 5.77
C ALA A 1086 28.74 1.49 5.52
N LEU A 1087 29.14 2.10 4.40
CA LEU A 1087 28.59 3.35 3.88
C LEU A 1087 27.68 3.00 2.69
N ALA A 1088 26.38 3.25 2.82
CA ALA A 1088 25.40 2.92 1.78
C ALA A 1088 24.34 4.03 1.64
N SER A 1089 23.75 4.11 0.45
CA SER A 1089 22.70 5.08 0.10
C SER A 1089 21.29 4.58 0.43
N LEU A 1090 20.45 5.52 0.83
CA LEU A 1090 19.05 5.35 1.25
C LEU A 1090 18.09 5.31 0.05
N TRP A 1091 18.40 6.01 -1.05
CA TRP A 1091 17.57 6.16 -2.24
C TRP A 1091 18.42 6.26 -3.51
N TYR A 1092 17.79 6.28 -4.70
CA TYR A 1092 18.48 6.53 -5.97
C TYR A 1092 19.17 7.90 -5.97
N VAL A 1093 20.49 7.87 -5.82
CA VAL A 1093 21.40 9.01 -5.87
C VAL A 1093 21.76 9.36 -7.31
N SER A 1094 22.04 10.63 -7.57
CA SER A 1094 22.57 11.05 -8.87
C SER A 1094 24.07 10.75 -8.97
N ASP A 1095 24.51 10.39 -10.18
CA ASP A 1095 25.88 9.96 -10.49
C ASP A 1095 26.90 11.08 -10.15
N GLU A 1096 26.58 12.33 -10.50
CA GLU A 1096 27.42 13.49 -10.19
C GLU A 1096 27.42 13.88 -8.71
N GLY A 1097 26.30 13.67 -8.01
CA GLY A 1097 26.18 13.90 -6.57
C GLY A 1097 27.02 12.90 -5.78
N THR A 1098 26.98 11.63 -6.21
CA THR A 1098 27.74 10.51 -5.64
C THR A 1098 29.24 10.70 -5.82
N LEU A 1099 29.68 11.01 -7.05
CA LEU A 1099 31.08 11.37 -7.34
C LEU A 1099 31.57 12.52 -6.44
N GLY A 1100 30.72 13.54 -6.23
CA GLY A 1100 30.97 14.66 -5.33
C GLY A 1100 31.17 14.23 -3.87
N LEU A 1101 30.20 13.48 -3.32
CA LEU A 1101 30.23 13.05 -1.92
C LEU A 1101 31.40 12.09 -1.64
N MET A 1102 31.64 11.11 -2.52
CA MET A 1102 32.66 10.08 -2.29
C MET A 1102 34.08 10.63 -2.45
N THR A 1103 34.30 11.52 -3.40
CA THR A 1103 35.56 12.30 -3.50
C THR A 1103 35.82 13.04 -2.19
N GLN A 1104 34.81 13.73 -1.62
CA GLN A 1104 34.98 14.37 -0.31
C GLN A 1104 35.16 13.38 0.84
N PHE A 1105 34.40 12.29 0.88
CA PHE A 1105 34.47 11.30 1.96
C PHE A 1105 35.90 10.77 2.11
N TYR A 1106 36.53 10.32 1.01
CA TYR A 1106 37.92 9.85 1.04
C TYR A 1106 38.94 10.97 1.34
N GLU A 1107 38.72 12.22 0.89
CA GLU A 1107 39.55 13.35 1.35
C GLU A 1107 39.49 13.53 2.87
N LYS A 1108 38.28 13.49 3.47
CA LYS A 1108 38.09 13.76 4.91
C LYS A 1108 38.48 12.56 5.77
N LEU A 1109 38.35 11.34 5.26
CA LEU A 1109 38.67 10.10 5.97
C LEU A 1109 40.16 9.98 6.35
N LYS A 1110 41.07 10.63 5.62
CA LYS A 1110 42.49 10.76 6.01
C LYS A 1110 42.73 11.58 7.29
N GLN A 1111 41.73 12.35 7.73
CA GLN A 1111 41.90 13.44 8.72
C GLN A 1111 40.88 13.41 9.85
N ALA A 1112 39.75 12.72 9.66
CA ALA A 1112 38.77 12.53 10.70
C ALA A 1112 39.29 11.55 11.77
N PRO A 1113 38.92 11.74 13.05
CA PRO A 1113 39.19 10.74 14.08
C PRO A 1113 38.38 9.44 13.84
N ILE A 1114 37.19 9.54 13.24
CA ILE A 1114 36.27 8.43 12.99
C ILE A 1114 35.61 8.48 11.61
N LYS A 1115 35.10 7.33 11.14
CA LYS A 1115 34.41 7.16 9.85
C LYS A 1115 33.20 8.09 9.69
N ALA A 1116 32.33 8.20 10.71
CA ALA A 1116 31.14 9.07 10.65
C ALA A 1116 31.48 10.58 10.62
N GLU A 1117 32.60 11.01 11.22
CA GLU A 1117 33.06 12.41 11.15
C GLU A 1117 33.65 12.73 9.77
N ALA A 1118 34.21 11.74 9.05
CA ALA A 1118 34.60 11.91 7.65
C ALA A 1118 33.37 12.14 6.75
N LEU A 1119 32.32 11.33 6.92
CA LEU A 1119 31.05 11.49 6.21
C LEU A 1119 30.41 12.84 6.52
N ARG A 1120 30.30 13.20 7.81
CA ARG A 1120 29.79 14.49 8.26
C ARG A 1120 30.51 15.67 7.59
N ARG A 1121 31.83 15.66 7.56
CA ARG A 1121 32.65 16.72 6.92
C ARG A 1121 32.47 16.76 5.39
N ALA A 1122 32.18 15.65 4.73
CA ALA A 1122 31.84 15.62 3.32
C ALA A 1122 30.45 16.21 3.06
N GLN A 1123 29.45 15.80 3.85
CA GLN A 1123 28.07 16.30 3.77
C GLN A 1123 27.98 17.81 4.03
N VAL A 1124 28.66 18.30 5.07
CA VAL A 1124 28.74 19.74 5.38
C VAL A 1124 29.48 20.54 4.31
N ALA A 1125 30.45 19.95 3.61
CA ALA A 1125 31.13 20.61 2.47
C ALA A 1125 30.20 20.76 1.25
N MET A 1126 29.38 19.74 0.96
CA MET A 1126 28.35 19.81 -0.10
C MET A 1126 27.26 20.83 0.24
N LEU A 1127 26.69 20.75 1.45
CA LEU A 1127 25.73 21.71 2.00
C LEU A 1127 26.22 23.17 1.87
N LYS A 1128 27.51 23.42 2.12
CA LYS A 1128 28.12 24.76 2.05
C LYS A 1128 28.65 25.16 0.67
N GLY A 1129 28.30 24.42 -0.40
CA GLY A 1129 28.67 24.73 -1.78
C GLY A 1129 30.17 24.63 -2.10
N GLN A 1130 30.95 24.03 -1.18
CA GLN A 1130 32.38 23.76 -1.37
C GLN A 1130 32.61 22.60 -2.33
N VAL A 1131 31.55 21.82 -2.60
CA VAL A 1131 31.45 20.84 -3.67
C VAL A 1131 30.38 21.30 -4.65
N ARG A 1132 30.74 21.41 -5.93
CA ARG A 1132 29.84 21.87 -7.01
C ARG A 1132 30.42 21.50 -8.37
N ILE A 1133 29.59 21.51 -9.40
CA ILE A 1133 30.04 21.48 -10.79
C ILE A 1133 30.21 22.92 -11.27
N GLU A 1134 31.38 23.24 -11.84
CA GLU A 1134 31.70 24.58 -12.35
C GLU A 1134 32.73 24.49 -13.49
N MET A 1135 32.36 24.96 -14.69
CA MET A 1135 33.14 24.88 -15.93
C MET A 1135 33.50 23.44 -16.33
N GLY A 1136 32.51 22.52 -16.29
CA GLY A 1136 32.69 21.11 -16.68
C GLY A 1136 33.57 20.29 -15.73
N ARG A 1137 33.79 20.79 -14.49
CA ARG A 1137 34.66 20.17 -13.49
C ARG A 1137 33.95 20.12 -12.16
N LEU A 1138 34.03 18.97 -11.49
CA LEU A 1138 33.65 18.85 -10.09
C LEU A 1138 34.73 19.55 -9.25
N ARG A 1139 34.37 20.70 -8.68
CA ARG A 1139 35.22 21.50 -7.79
C ARG A 1139 35.13 20.95 -6.39
N THR A 1140 36.28 20.79 -5.73
CA THR A 1140 36.36 20.56 -4.28
C THR A 1140 37.24 21.61 -3.61
N ALA A 1141 37.23 21.62 -2.27
CA ALA A 1141 38.14 22.45 -1.48
C ALA A 1141 39.64 22.07 -1.58
N ARG A 1142 40.00 21.06 -2.40
CA ARG A 1142 41.38 20.58 -2.58
C ARG A 1142 41.83 20.35 -4.03
N GLY A 1143 40.91 20.39 -4.99
CA GLY A 1143 41.26 20.28 -6.39
C GLY A 1143 40.04 20.03 -7.28
N ASP A 1144 40.29 19.90 -8.57
CA ASP A 1144 39.28 19.58 -9.55
C ASP A 1144 39.30 18.10 -9.92
N VAL A 1145 38.12 17.49 -10.03
CA VAL A 1145 37.92 16.25 -10.78
C VAL A 1145 37.27 16.62 -12.11
N ALA A 1146 37.85 16.14 -13.22
CA ALA A 1146 37.24 16.29 -14.54
C ALA A 1146 35.99 15.40 -14.63
N LEU A 1147 34.89 15.93 -15.17
CA LEU A 1147 33.68 15.14 -15.36
C LEU A 1147 33.78 14.24 -16.61
N PRO A 1148 33.08 13.09 -16.64
CA PRO A 1148 32.82 12.35 -17.87
C PRO A 1148 32.12 13.25 -18.91
N PRO A 1149 32.35 13.07 -20.22
CA PRO A 1149 31.75 13.93 -21.26
C PRO A 1149 30.23 14.08 -21.17
N VAL A 1150 29.51 13.00 -20.87
CA VAL A 1150 28.04 12.97 -20.71
C VAL A 1150 27.56 13.92 -19.61
N LEU A 1151 28.37 14.17 -18.57
CA LEU A 1151 28.00 15.04 -17.46
C LEU A 1151 28.41 16.51 -17.67
N LEU A 1152 29.05 16.85 -18.79
CA LEU A 1152 29.29 18.24 -19.18
C LEU A 1152 27.99 18.95 -19.58
N GLU A 1153 27.00 18.20 -20.08
CA GLU A 1153 25.68 18.69 -20.48
C GLU A 1153 24.83 19.18 -19.28
N LEU A 1154 25.18 18.78 -18.05
CA LEU A 1154 24.52 19.26 -16.82
C LEU A 1154 24.79 20.74 -16.50
N GLY A 1155 25.81 21.34 -17.12
CA GLY A 1155 26.23 22.72 -16.82
C GLY A 1155 26.73 22.92 -15.38
N ASP A 1156 26.74 24.18 -14.95
CA ASP A 1156 27.19 24.55 -13.60
C ASP A 1156 26.10 24.28 -12.56
N ARG A 1157 26.40 23.48 -11.53
CA ARG A 1157 25.40 22.91 -10.62
C ARG A 1157 25.85 22.89 -9.16
N LYS A 1158 25.03 23.48 -8.28
CA LYS A 1158 25.23 23.47 -6.82
C LYS A 1158 24.67 22.18 -6.22
N LEU A 1159 25.51 21.43 -5.51
CA LEU A 1159 25.14 20.14 -4.88
C LEU A 1159 24.72 20.31 -3.41
N THR A 1160 24.08 21.45 -3.09
CA THR A 1160 23.76 21.88 -1.72
C THR A 1160 22.47 21.27 -1.16
N HIS A 1161 21.60 20.73 -2.01
CA HIS A 1161 20.33 20.12 -1.60
C HIS A 1161 20.56 18.80 -0.82
N PRO A 1162 19.80 18.51 0.26
CA PRO A 1162 19.98 17.28 1.02
C PRO A 1162 19.84 16.00 0.21
N TYR A 1163 19.10 16.02 -0.91
CA TYR A 1163 19.08 14.94 -1.90
C TYR A 1163 20.48 14.40 -2.26
N PHE A 1164 21.48 15.27 -2.45
CA PHE A 1164 22.83 14.88 -2.87
C PHE A 1164 23.73 14.40 -1.73
N TRP A 1165 23.53 14.92 -0.51
CA TRP A 1165 24.45 14.69 0.61
C TRP A 1165 23.86 13.85 1.75
N ALA A 1166 22.57 14.01 2.07
CA ALA A 1166 21.90 13.25 3.14
C ALA A 1166 21.55 11.81 2.73
N ALA A 1167 21.74 11.46 1.45
CA ALA A 1167 21.40 10.16 0.90
C ALA A 1167 22.23 9.00 1.48
N PHE A 1168 23.45 9.26 1.97
CA PHE A 1168 24.33 8.22 2.49
C PHE A 1168 24.42 8.25 4.02
N THR A 1169 24.43 7.07 4.64
CA THR A 1169 24.60 6.89 6.08
C THR A 1169 25.64 5.83 6.42
N MET A 1170 26.23 5.93 7.62
CA MET A 1170 27.21 4.98 8.13
C MET A 1170 26.51 3.92 8.99
N ILE A 1171 26.57 2.66 8.57
CA ILE A 1171 25.84 1.52 9.12
C ILE A 1171 26.80 0.61 9.89
N GLY A 1172 26.38 0.14 11.07
CA GLY A 1172 27.18 -0.71 11.96
C GLY A 1172 28.00 0.11 12.94
N ASN A 1173 29.30 -0.12 13.00
CA ASN A 1173 30.23 0.66 13.81
C ASN A 1173 30.57 1.99 13.10
N PRO A 1174 30.24 3.17 13.65
CA PRO A 1174 30.48 4.46 12.99
C PRO A 1174 31.89 5.04 13.28
N TRP A 1175 32.71 4.31 14.05
CA TRP A 1175 34.02 4.74 14.53
C TRP A 1175 35.16 4.32 13.59
#